data_AF-A0A2S8RF22-F1
#
_entry.id   AF-A0A2S8RF22-F1
#
_cell.length_a   1.000
_cell.length_b   1.000
_cell.length_c   1.000
_cell.angle_alpha   90.00
_cell.angle_beta   90.00
_cell.angle_gamma   90.00
#
_symmetry.space_group_name_H-M   'P 1'
#
loop_
_entity.id
_entity.type
_entity.pdbx_description
1 polymer ?
#
loop_
_entity_poly.entity_id
_entity_poly.type
_entity_poly.pdbx_seq_one_letter_code
_entity_poly.pdbx_strand_id
1 'polypeptide(L)'
;MRHVKKRRFSALLVVMLFVIATVTSNAAPLYGDINKDGAVDSLDNAIMSRHVLDIRKADDTSMMDLNGDGIVDSRDYVLLTRYVLGIINSFPVEQMDPTPTPDDEAWKNNTGTIELGSRITVSGEGISVNGSVVNITAGGDHVVTGTLTNGMIYINTEERVKLRLKGVNITNPNGPAIYFENVDKGFITISKDTVNYLTDGSSYSDEEATATIFSRDDLEIKGGGTLYIKGNYKHGINSNDDLIIEEGNIFIEAVTDGIHTNEKVKIKGGNVNITAGSDGIDAGEAITIEDGTLDINAVGDGIKSAEDITITGGTFDITADSDGIDSKINLIIEGGKFDIKAAKDGLKSGGDTIITGGDFELDTDSDGVDSDGSLQIEYGTFNIESANDGLKAVKSVKIKNGTFDIVAASEGIQSDDYVEINGGNFRIKAGSGVRAENDIIINGGTLNVTQPREELESINGRVRVNGGRLNITVSGNEFASNKSKELLTGDIIFSEPSRTFSGQITVTLDSKINNAQIRYTTDGSVPNSNSMLYTGPLTFTKTTQLRAQAFVNGSPAGKMGTSIYVATQINTRHDLPVLILDAYGKSKPGRQYIDAAFMLFEPTNNNTVSFSQEPAVATRAGFRLRGQSSSNFEKAPYRIELWDNENNDAKYSLLGMPEDGDWILLSPFPDKSLIRNALAYELGKAKGLEAPRYRFVEVYTSFNSDVVTDNAYQGVYLLVERIEINSRRLNIAKLEKEHLSEPEISGGYLLQFNMGAADPPLIRGNGWSDLEVTEPDDLTSEQLAWITDYIQKTHNAIHSANPSDPNTGYPAYIDVDSFVDYIIHNELARQGDSYMRSTRMYKDRGGKLTAGPLWDYDLAYDCFNMGGFFGGGGGSQIEGFQFQPMMGGWGMGSPCDWFVTLMYDPSFQEKVRTRWQELRRGPYSDQQLIALVDSLAAQLKTAPTRNFNRWNILGTSMVGGMGTQVTQTWEEQLDILKNFLIRRAAWLDSCGWAPTPNGGGGGWNPWDPGNGGGGGWNPWDPGNGGGGGWNPWDPGNGGGGGWNPWDPGNGGGGGWNPWDPGNGGGGGWNPWNP
;
A
#
# COMPACT_ATOMS: atom_id res chain seq x y z
N MET A 1 -7.93 -20.75 46.90
CA MET A 1 -9.17 -21.16 47.62
C MET A 1 -10.00 -19.91 47.89
N ARG A 2 -11.33 -19.81 47.79
CA ARG A 2 -12.41 -20.53 47.10
C ARG A 2 -13.66 -19.69 47.48
N HIS A 3 -14.55 -19.43 46.52
CA HIS A 3 -15.98 -19.06 46.68
C HIS A 3 -16.31 -17.63 47.18
N VAL A 4 -16.92 -16.74 46.37
CA VAL A 4 -18.21 -16.77 45.63
C VAL A 4 -19.43 -16.80 46.53
N LYS A 5 -20.28 -15.76 46.43
CA LYS A 5 -21.75 -15.79 46.23
C LYS A 5 -22.32 -14.35 46.29
N LYS A 6 -23.39 -13.92 45.63
CA LYS A 6 -24.14 -14.22 44.37
C LYS A 6 -25.49 -13.48 44.50
N ARG A 7 -26.03 -12.96 43.38
CA ARG A 7 -27.48 -12.81 43.02
C ARG A 7 -28.24 -11.57 43.56
N ARG A 8 -29.24 -10.97 42.86
CA ARG A 8 -29.87 -11.14 41.52
C ARG A 8 -30.89 -9.98 41.31
N PHE A 9 -30.96 -9.47 40.06
CA PHE A 9 -32.15 -9.30 39.20
C PHE A 9 -33.56 -9.13 39.81
N SER A 10 -34.29 -8.09 39.34
CA SER A 10 -35.59 -8.23 38.63
C SER A 10 -36.04 -6.91 38.00
N ALA A 11 -36.52 -7.00 36.76
CA ALA A 11 -37.08 -5.94 35.93
C ALA A 11 -38.52 -5.56 36.35
N LEU A 12 -38.96 -4.33 36.01
CA LEU A 12 -40.34 -4.08 35.64
C LEU A 12 -40.44 -2.85 34.71
N LEU A 13 -41.00 -3.09 33.52
CA LEU A 13 -41.39 -2.12 32.50
C LEU A 13 -42.74 -1.49 32.91
N VAL A 14 -42.84 -0.17 33.01
CA VAL A 14 -44.12 0.56 32.97
C VAL A 14 -43.93 1.83 32.15
N VAL A 15 -44.65 1.86 31.02
CA VAL A 15 -44.87 3.02 30.15
C VAL A 15 -45.60 4.11 30.93
N MET A 16 -45.08 5.34 30.91
CA MET A 16 -45.87 6.53 31.22
C MET A 16 -45.48 7.66 30.26
N LEU A 17 -46.38 7.94 29.32
CA LEU A 17 -46.47 9.22 28.61
C LEU A 17 -46.52 10.33 29.66
N PHE A 18 -45.57 11.25 29.62
CA PHE A 18 -45.77 12.60 30.17
C PHE A 18 -45.67 13.60 29.03
N VAL A 19 -46.84 14.15 28.70
CA VAL A 19 -47.01 15.35 27.90
C VAL A 19 -46.32 16.48 28.67
N ILE A 20 -45.15 16.92 28.21
CA ILE A 20 -44.60 18.21 28.61
C ILE A 20 -45.21 19.22 27.63
N ALA A 21 -46.26 19.89 28.09
CA ALA A 21 -46.64 21.17 27.53
C ALA A 21 -45.49 22.14 27.83
N THR A 22 -44.65 22.42 26.83
CA THR A 22 -43.72 23.54 26.89
C THR A 22 -44.54 24.81 26.85
N VAL A 23 -44.63 25.45 28.02
CA VAL A 23 -44.94 26.88 28.08
C VAL A 23 -43.75 27.57 27.42
N THR A 24 -43.93 28.02 26.18
CA THR A 24 -42.98 28.94 25.56
C THR A 24 -43.05 30.26 26.32
N SER A 25 -42.07 30.50 27.19
CA SER A 25 -41.77 31.86 27.60
C SER A 25 -41.12 32.54 26.41
N ASN A 26 -41.85 33.44 25.74
CA ASN A 26 -41.26 34.48 24.90
C ASN A 26 -40.46 35.43 25.81
N ALA A 27 -39.27 35.00 26.23
CA ALA A 27 -38.22 35.92 26.60
C ALA A 27 -37.62 36.45 25.31
N ALA A 28 -37.44 37.77 25.20
CA ALA A 28 -36.76 38.34 24.06
C ALA A 28 -35.35 37.72 23.93
N PRO A 29 -34.88 37.47 22.70
CA PRO A 29 -33.53 36.97 22.47
C PRO A 29 -32.47 37.87 23.13
N LEU A 30 -31.50 37.26 23.82
CA LEU A 30 -30.39 37.97 24.47
C LEU A 30 -29.21 38.01 23.49
N TYR A 31 -28.96 39.18 22.89
CA TYR A 31 -27.82 39.37 21.99
C TYR A 31 -26.51 39.02 22.72
N GLY A 32 -25.62 38.28 22.06
CA GLY A 32 -24.35 37.80 22.63
C GLY A 32 -24.41 36.48 23.41
N ASP A 33 -25.60 35.93 23.71
CA ASP A 33 -25.76 34.59 24.31
C ASP A 33 -25.84 33.55 23.17
N ILE A 34 -24.66 33.13 22.72
CA ILE A 34 -24.49 32.29 21.51
C ILE A 34 -24.79 30.84 21.84
N ASN A 35 -24.46 30.38 23.05
CA ASN A 35 -24.71 29.01 23.48
C ASN A 35 -26.13 28.79 24.06
N LYS A 36 -26.93 29.86 24.20
CA LYS A 36 -28.30 29.88 24.71
C LYS A 36 -28.43 29.36 26.14
N ASP A 37 -27.41 29.54 26.96
CA ASP A 37 -27.42 29.13 28.37
C ASP A 37 -28.04 30.18 29.30
N GLY A 38 -28.40 31.35 28.75
CA GLY A 38 -29.01 32.47 29.47
C GLY A 38 -28.00 33.46 30.05
N ALA A 39 -26.69 33.31 29.76
CA ALA A 39 -25.63 34.22 30.13
C ALA A 39 -24.83 34.68 28.89
N VAL A 40 -24.20 35.84 28.98
CA VAL A 40 -23.24 36.33 27.97
C VAL A 40 -21.87 36.36 28.63
N ASP A 41 -21.05 35.35 28.36
CA ASP A 41 -19.78 35.17 29.05
C ASP A 41 -18.61 34.70 28.15
N SER A 42 -17.52 34.26 28.77
CA SER A 42 -16.31 33.82 28.07
C SER A 42 -16.52 32.61 27.15
N LEU A 43 -17.56 31.80 27.37
CA LEU A 43 -17.92 30.67 26.53
C LEU A 43 -18.48 31.15 25.19
N ASP A 44 -19.35 32.16 25.21
CA ASP A 44 -19.85 32.80 23.99
C ASP A 44 -18.70 33.46 23.22
N ASN A 45 -17.80 34.14 23.93
CA ASN A 45 -16.64 34.75 23.30
C ASN A 45 -15.72 33.71 22.64
N ALA A 46 -15.59 32.51 23.22
CA ALA A 46 -14.84 31.42 22.62
C ALA A 46 -15.53 30.87 21.36
N ILE A 47 -16.86 30.76 21.35
CA ILE A 47 -17.64 30.34 20.18
C ILE A 47 -17.53 31.38 19.06
N MET A 48 -17.73 32.66 19.38
CA MET A 48 -17.55 33.78 18.46
C MET A 48 -16.14 33.80 17.85
N SER A 49 -15.10 33.60 18.66
CA SER A 49 -13.72 33.56 18.17
C SER A 49 -13.48 32.42 17.17
N ARG A 50 -14.10 31.25 17.39
CA ARG A 50 -13.96 30.09 16.50
C ARG A 50 -14.74 30.26 15.21
N HIS A 51 -15.88 30.93 15.27
CA HIS A 51 -16.68 31.29 14.09
C HIS A 51 -15.95 32.31 13.23
N VAL A 52 -15.43 33.40 13.81
CA VAL A 52 -14.69 34.46 13.08
C VAL A 52 -13.36 33.96 12.52
N LEU A 53 -12.75 32.92 13.10
CA LEU A 53 -11.48 32.33 12.64
C LEU A 53 -11.67 31.13 11.69
N ASP A 54 -12.90 30.81 11.27
CA ASP A 54 -13.22 29.63 10.45
C ASP A 54 -12.70 28.29 11.02
N ILE A 55 -12.53 28.21 12.35
CA ILE A 55 -12.12 26.98 13.04
C ILE A 55 -13.33 26.06 13.22
N ARG A 56 -14.51 26.65 13.50
CA ARG A 56 -15.81 25.99 13.55
C ARG A 56 -16.91 27.04 13.52
N LYS A 57 -17.75 27.07 12.48
CA LYS A 57 -18.89 27.99 12.40
C LYS A 57 -20.02 27.57 13.35
N ALA A 58 -20.73 28.54 13.92
CA ALA A 58 -21.92 28.30 14.73
C ALA A 58 -23.11 28.06 13.80
N ASP A 59 -23.98 27.11 14.19
CA ASP A 59 -25.17 26.72 13.40
C ASP A 59 -26.27 27.80 13.42
N ASP A 60 -26.23 28.71 14.40
CA ASP A 60 -27.17 29.82 14.56
C ASP A 60 -26.41 31.10 14.85
N THR A 61 -26.51 32.08 13.95
CA THR A 61 -25.83 33.38 14.03
C THR A 61 -26.75 34.51 14.51
N SER A 62 -28.00 34.21 14.86
CA SER A 62 -29.02 35.24 15.19
C SER A 62 -28.66 36.15 16.37
N MET A 63 -27.82 35.68 17.31
CA MET A 63 -27.33 36.47 18.46
C MET A 63 -25.93 37.05 18.25
N MET A 64 -25.33 36.83 17.07
CA MET A 64 -23.91 37.07 16.84
C MET A 64 -23.62 38.41 16.15
N ASP A 65 -24.56 38.99 15.41
CA ASP A 65 -24.44 40.36 14.90
C ASP A 65 -24.77 41.35 16.01
N LEU A 66 -23.73 41.82 16.69
CA LEU A 66 -23.85 42.69 17.87
C LEU A 66 -23.86 44.16 17.48
N ASN A 67 -23.52 44.46 16.24
CA ASN A 67 -23.42 45.82 15.72
C ASN A 67 -24.61 46.21 14.82
N GLY A 68 -25.37 45.22 14.32
CA GLY A 68 -26.57 45.39 13.52
C GLY A 68 -26.31 45.67 12.04
N ASP A 69 -25.13 45.32 11.51
CA ASP A 69 -24.77 45.52 10.09
C ASP A 69 -25.07 44.31 9.20
N GLY A 70 -25.65 43.25 9.75
CA GLY A 70 -26.03 42.02 9.05
C GLY A 70 -24.84 41.08 8.78
N ILE A 71 -23.65 41.39 9.28
CA ILE A 71 -22.42 40.62 9.06
C ILE A 71 -21.84 40.24 10.42
N VAL A 72 -21.49 38.97 10.61
CA VAL A 72 -20.80 38.51 11.81
C VAL A 72 -19.29 38.47 11.55
N ASP A 73 -18.55 39.45 12.07
CA ASP A 73 -17.11 39.55 11.84
C ASP A 73 -16.31 39.90 13.11
N SER A 74 -15.04 40.26 12.92
CA SER A 74 -14.13 40.66 14.00
C SER A 74 -14.65 41.84 14.85
N ARG A 75 -15.55 42.68 14.34
CA ARG A 75 -16.18 43.80 15.05
C ARG A 75 -17.15 43.30 16.10
N ASP A 76 -17.94 42.28 15.80
CA ASP A 76 -18.85 41.63 16.76
C ASP A 76 -18.07 40.90 17.83
N TYR A 77 -17.00 40.20 17.45
CA TYR A 77 -16.08 39.61 18.42
C TYR A 77 -15.49 40.64 19.39
N VAL A 78 -15.11 41.82 18.88
CA VAL A 78 -14.63 42.92 19.73
C VAL A 78 -15.73 43.47 20.64
N LEU A 79 -16.98 43.57 20.16
CA LEU A 79 -18.12 44.01 20.99
C LEU A 79 -18.42 43.00 22.10
N LEU A 80 -18.47 41.70 21.77
CA LEU A 80 -18.68 40.63 22.75
C LEU A 80 -17.57 40.62 23.80
N THR A 81 -16.31 40.73 23.36
CA THR A 81 -15.16 40.82 24.26
C THR A 81 -15.28 42.03 25.19
N ARG A 82 -15.70 43.19 24.69
CA ARG A 82 -15.90 44.40 25.50
C ARG A 82 -17.04 44.24 26.50
N TYR A 83 -18.10 43.52 26.13
CA TYR A 83 -19.23 43.24 27.03
C TYR A 83 -18.82 42.30 28.16
N VAL A 84 -18.16 41.19 27.84
CA VAL A 84 -17.64 40.21 28.83
C VAL A 84 -16.62 40.86 29.78
N LEU A 85 -15.84 41.83 29.30
CA LEU A 85 -14.90 42.61 30.11
C LEU A 85 -15.57 43.75 30.92
N GLY A 86 -16.89 43.94 30.80
CA GLY A 86 -17.63 45.01 31.47
C GLY A 86 -17.27 46.42 30.99
N ILE A 87 -16.69 46.54 29.79
CA ILE A 87 -16.34 47.83 29.15
C ILE A 87 -17.59 48.47 28.55
N ILE A 88 -18.50 47.66 28.03
CA ILE A 88 -19.85 48.06 27.59
C ILE A 88 -20.88 47.22 28.35
N ASN A 89 -22.07 47.77 28.58
CA ASN A 89 -23.15 47.10 29.32
C ASN A 89 -24.36 46.77 28.43
N SER A 90 -24.28 47.06 27.13
CA SER A 90 -25.29 46.83 26.11
C SER A 90 -24.62 46.80 24.74
N PHE A 91 -25.17 46.06 23.80
CA PHE A 91 -24.68 46.02 22.43
C PHE A 91 -25.29 47.14 21.57
N PRO A 92 -24.58 47.63 20.54
CA PRO A 92 -25.13 48.60 19.60
C PRO A 92 -26.44 48.16 18.94
N VAL A 93 -26.60 46.87 18.63
CA VAL A 93 -27.85 46.31 18.05
C VAL A 93 -29.06 46.50 18.97
N GLU A 94 -28.85 46.53 20.30
CA GLU A 94 -29.92 46.74 21.29
C GLU A 94 -30.40 48.20 21.35
N GLN A 95 -29.69 49.12 20.69
CA GLN A 95 -30.00 50.56 20.68
C GLN A 95 -30.57 51.04 19.34
N MET A 96 -30.71 50.15 18.36
CA MET A 96 -31.34 50.45 17.07
C MET A 96 -32.87 50.39 17.20
N ASP A 97 -33.57 51.41 16.68
CA ASP A 97 -35.04 51.36 16.54
C ASP A 97 -35.41 50.15 15.67
N PRO A 98 -36.45 49.37 15.97
CA PRO A 98 -36.86 48.27 15.11
C PRO A 98 -37.33 48.84 13.78
N THR A 99 -36.46 48.80 12.78
CA THR A 99 -36.84 48.91 11.37
C THR A 99 -37.94 47.86 11.13
N PRO A 100 -39.05 48.21 10.45
CA PRO A 100 -40.04 47.21 10.09
C PRO A 100 -39.31 46.06 9.39
N THR A 101 -39.33 44.89 10.01
CA THR A 101 -38.81 43.66 9.43
C THR A 101 -39.53 43.51 8.08
N PRO A 102 -38.80 43.44 6.96
CA PRO A 102 -39.40 43.00 5.71
C PRO A 102 -40.19 41.72 5.99
N ASP A 103 -41.43 41.66 5.52
CA ASP A 103 -42.17 40.40 5.54
C ASP A 103 -41.50 39.52 4.49
N ASP A 104 -40.58 38.63 4.92
CA ASP A 104 -39.85 37.67 4.06
C ASP A 104 -40.79 36.75 3.25
N GLU A 105 -42.11 36.81 3.52
CA GLU A 105 -43.14 36.09 2.81
C GLU A 105 -44.03 36.97 1.92
N ALA A 106 -43.75 38.28 1.83
CA ALA A 106 -44.50 39.23 1.01
C ALA A 106 -44.55 38.83 -0.47
N TRP A 107 -43.49 38.19 -0.99
CA TRP A 107 -43.42 37.66 -2.35
C TRP A 107 -44.58 36.70 -2.67
N LYS A 108 -45.09 35.95 -1.69
CA LYS A 108 -46.24 35.03 -1.88
C LYS A 108 -47.53 35.75 -2.29
N ASN A 109 -47.64 37.04 -1.96
CA ASN A 109 -48.81 37.85 -2.33
C ASN A 109 -48.77 38.30 -3.79
N ASN A 110 -47.59 38.38 -4.41
CA ASN A 110 -47.44 38.65 -5.83
C ASN A 110 -47.72 37.36 -6.64
N THR A 111 -48.99 37.09 -6.90
CA THR A 111 -49.39 35.94 -7.72
C THR A 111 -49.52 36.31 -9.19
N GLY A 112 -49.07 35.43 -10.09
CA GLY A 112 -49.08 35.69 -11.53
C GLY A 112 -49.38 34.46 -12.37
N THR A 113 -49.63 34.67 -13.66
CA THR A 113 -49.83 33.60 -14.66
C THR A 113 -48.91 33.82 -15.85
N ILE A 114 -48.25 32.77 -16.33
CA ILE A 114 -47.45 32.75 -17.54
C ILE A 114 -48.06 31.69 -18.48
N GLU A 115 -48.72 32.12 -19.54
CA GLU A 115 -49.28 31.24 -20.57
C GLU A 115 -48.37 31.27 -21.80
N LEU A 116 -47.65 30.17 -22.02
CA LEU A 116 -46.72 29.97 -23.12
C LEU A 116 -47.45 29.59 -24.41
N GLY A 117 -46.96 30.08 -25.55
CA GLY A 117 -47.49 29.76 -26.87
C GLY A 117 -46.83 30.59 -27.96
N SER A 118 -47.41 30.59 -29.16
CA SER A 118 -47.00 31.50 -30.25
C SER A 118 -47.15 32.98 -29.88
N ARG A 119 -48.01 33.27 -28.90
CA ARG A 119 -48.08 34.54 -28.18
C ARG A 119 -48.07 34.24 -26.69
N ILE A 120 -47.04 34.70 -25.99
CA ILE A 120 -46.93 34.55 -24.53
C ILE A 120 -47.82 35.61 -23.88
N THR A 121 -48.62 35.21 -22.88
CA THR A 121 -49.38 36.15 -22.05
C THR A 121 -48.96 36.02 -20.59
N VAL A 122 -48.78 37.17 -19.92
CA VAL A 122 -48.28 37.24 -18.54
C VAL A 122 -49.17 38.14 -17.67
N SER A 123 -49.28 37.79 -16.40
CA SER A 123 -49.85 38.62 -15.34
C SER A 123 -49.02 38.46 -14.06
N GLY A 124 -49.06 39.45 -13.16
CA GLY A 124 -48.21 39.51 -11.97
C GLY A 124 -47.20 40.65 -12.06
N GLU A 125 -46.80 41.18 -10.91
CA GLU A 125 -45.80 42.25 -10.83
C GLU A 125 -44.42 41.70 -11.20
N GLY A 126 -43.62 42.49 -11.93
CA GLY A 126 -42.26 42.12 -12.33
C GLY A 126 -42.13 41.12 -13.49
N ILE A 127 -43.23 40.63 -14.07
CA ILE A 127 -43.20 39.69 -15.21
C ILE A 127 -43.35 40.45 -16.53
N SER A 128 -42.42 40.22 -17.46
CA SER A 128 -42.45 40.79 -18.81
C SER A 128 -42.03 39.78 -19.87
N VAL A 129 -42.33 40.05 -21.14
CA VAL A 129 -41.96 39.18 -22.27
C VAL A 129 -41.09 39.97 -23.24
N ASN A 130 -39.90 39.47 -23.53
CA ASN A 130 -39.02 39.99 -24.58
C ASN A 130 -38.78 38.91 -25.63
N GLY A 131 -39.46 39.03 -26.78
CA GLY A 131 -39.42 38.00 -27.82
C GLY A 131 -39.96 36.67 -27.30
N SER A 132 -39.10 35.66 -27.18
CA SER A 132 -39.43 34.35 -26.63
C SER A 132 -38.88 34.13 -25.21
N VAL A 133 -38.36 35.16 -24.55
CA VAL A 133 -37.89 35.09 -23.16
C VAL A 133 -38.93 35.71 -22.23
N VAL A 134 -39.35 34.97 -21.20
CA VAL A 134 -40.16 35.50 -20.09
C VAL A 134 -39.21 35.96 -18.99
N ASN A 135 -39.19 37.26 -18.70
CA ASN A 135 -38.35 37.84 -17.65
C ASN A 135 -39.15 38.04 -16.37
N ILE A 136 -38.63 37.58 -15.23
CA ILE A 136 -39.18 37.79 -13.90
C ILE A 136 -38.15 38.60 -13.10
N THR A 137 -38.57 39.78 -12.63
CA THR A 137 -37.70 40.78 -11.96
C THR A 137 -38.18 41.19 -10.56
N ALA A 138 -39.26 40.58 -10.09
CA ALA A 138 -39.76 40.72 -8.73
C ALA A 138 -40.14 39.32 -8.20
N GLY A 139 -40.06 39.13 -6.89
CA GLY A 139 -40.47 37.92 -6.20
C GLY A 139 -41.95 37.63 -6.38
N GLY A 140 -42.33 36.35 -6.39
CA GLY A 140 -43.70 35.99 -6.70
C GLY A 140 -44.00 34.50 -6.76
N ASP A 141 -45.29 34.17 -6.74
CA ASP A 141 -45.79 32.79 -6.87
C ASP A 141 -46.64 32.66 -8.14
N HIS A 142 -46.03 32.11 -9.19
CA HIS A 142 -46.54 32.21 -10.55
C HIS A 142 -46.91 30.85 -11.14
N VAL A 143 -48.08 30.75 -11.79
CA VAL A 143 -48.52 29.55 -12.51
C VAL A 143 -48.06 29.59 -13.95
N VAL A 144 -47.40 28.54 -14.41
CA VAL A 144 -46.89 28.42 -15.79
C VAL A 144 -47.68 27.32 -16.52
N THR A 145 -48.15 27.62 -17.73
CA THR A 145 -48.89 26.67 -18.59
C THR A 145 -48.47 26.83 -20.05
N GLY A 146 -48.73 25.82 -20.89
CA GLY A 146 -48.59 25.93 -22.35
C GLY A 146 -47.23 25.48 -22.89
N THR A 147 -46.94 25.82 -24.15
CA THR A 147 -45.77 25.32 -24.87
C THR A 147 -44.94 26.46 -25.48
N LEU A 148 -43.63 26.42 -25.29
CA LEU A 148 -42.64 27.33 -25.87
C LEU A 148 -41.57 26.50 -26.60
N THR A 149 -41.56 26.54 -27.93
CA THR A 149 -40.67 25.69 -28.74
C THR A 149 -39.27 26.26 -28.95
N ASN A 150 -39.06 27.54 -28.60
CA ASN A 150 -37.77 28.21 -28.69
C ASN A 150 -37.77 29.41 -27.75
N GLY A 151 -37.34 29.23 -26.51
CA GLY A 151 -37.19 30.29 -25.53
C GLY A 151 -37.11 29.75 -24.11
N MET A 152 -37.06 30.65 -23.13
CA MET A 152 -36.83 30.31 -21.72
C MET A 152 -37.65 31.17 -20.76
N ILE A 153 -37.71 30.73 -19.51
CA ILE A 153 -38.07 31.59 -18.37
C ILE A 153 -36.76 32.00 -17.68
N TYR A 154 -36.56 33.32 -17.58
CA TYR A 154 -35.38 33.96 -17.02
C TYR A 154 -35.75 34.75 -15.78
N ILE A 155 -35.10 34.48 -14.66
CA ILE A 155 -35.39 35.06 -13.35
C ILE A 155 -34.15 35.79 -12.87
N ASN A 156 -34.30 37.08 -12.55
CA ASN A 156 -33.23 37.91 -12.03
C ASN A 156 -33.81 38.95 -11.05
N THR A 157 -33.81 38.60 -9.77
CA THR A 157 -34.34 39.41 -8.66
C THR A 157 -33.63 38.99 -7.37
N GLU A 158 -33.64 39.82 -6.33
CA GLU A 158 -33.08 39.46 -5.01
C GLU A 158 -34.14 38.81 -4.10
N GLU A 159 -35.35 38.58 -4.62
CA GLU A 159 -36.49 38.03 -3.86
C GLU A 159 -36.78 36.57 -4.25
N ARG A 160 -37.59 35.87 -3.45
CA ARG A 160 -38.00 34.48 -3.73
C ARG A 160 -38.98 34.37 -4.89
N VAL A 161 -38.76 33.38 -5.77
CA VAL A 161 -39.63 33.14 -6.94
C VAL A 161 -40.07 31.69 -7.01
N LYS A 162 -41.38 31.45 -7.09
CA LYS A 162 -41.98 30.14 -7.32
C LYS A 162 -42.64 30.03 -8.68
N LEU A 163 -42.27 28.98 -9.41
CA LEU A 163 -42.91 28.56 -10.66
C LEU A 163 -43.74 27.29 -10.42
N ARG A 164 -45.06 27.39 -10.59
CA ARG A 164 -45.98 26.25 -10.56
C ARG A 164 -46.19 25.73 -11.98
N LEU A 165 -45.46 24.69 -12.37
CA LEU A 165 -45.55 24.10 -13.70
C LEU A 165 -46.84 23.28 -13.82
N LYS A 166 -47.71 23.62 -14.78
CA LYS A 166 -49.02 23.01 -14.96
C LYS A 166 -49.28 22.68 -16.44
N GLY A 167 -48.64 21.61 -16.92
CA GLY A 167 -48.73 21.20 -18.32
C GLY A 167 -47.84 22.03 -19.23
N VAL A 168 -46.59 22.22 -18.81
CA VAL A 168 -45.59 23.06 -19.48
C VAL A 168 -44.74 22.23 -20.44
N ASN A 169 -44.43 22.76 -21.62
CA ASN A 169 -43.40 22.21 -22.50
C ASN A 169 -42.49 23.33 -23.01
N ILE A 170 -41.25 23.39 -22.54
CA ILE A 170 -40.27 24.42 -22.93
C ILE A 170 -39.09 23.76 -23.62
N THR A 171 -38.75 24.25 -24.80
CA THR A 171 -37.49 23.97 -25.50
C THR A 171 -36.74 25.28 -25.72
N ASN A 172 -35.49 25.36 -25.25
CA ASN A 172 -34.58 26.45 -25.58
C ASN A 172 -33.38 25.91 -26.36
N PRO A 173 -33.28 26.10 -27.69
CA PRO A 173 -32.19 25.53 -28.48
C PRO A 173 -30.80 26.15 -28.20
N ASN A 174 -30.70 27.27 -27.47
CA ASN A 174 -29.43 27.99 -27.25
C ASN A 174 -29.19 28.39 -25.78
N GLY A 175 -29.78 27.69 -24.82
CA GLY A 175 -29.65 28.00 -23.39
C GLY A 175 -30.54 27.12 -22.51
N PRO A 176 -30.62 27.42 -21.19
CA PRO A 176 -31.52 26.74 -20.26
C PRO A 176 -33.00 26.89 -20.62
N ALA A 177 -33.84 25.95 -20.22
CA ALA A 177 -35.30 26.12 -20.28
C ALA A 177 -35.82 27.04 -19.17
N ILE A 178 -35.24 26.92 -17.97
CA ILE A 178 -35.49 27.78 -16.82
C ILE A 178 -34.14 28.20 -16.25
N TYR A 179 -33.92 29.51 -16.09
CA TYR A 179 -32.69 30.08 -15.59
C TYR A 179 -32.96 31.07 -14.46
N PHE A 180 -32.56 30.70 -13.23
CA PHE A 180 -32.45 31.61 -12.10
C PHE A 180 -31.04 32.21 -12.07
N GLU A 181 -30.88 33.40 -12.64
CA GLU A 181 -29.61 34.14 -12.68
C GLU A 181 -29.26 34.74 -11.31
N ASN A 182 -30.29 35.22 -10.60
CA ASN A 182 -30.22 35.78 -9.26
C ASN A 182 -31.61 35.60 -8.61
N VAL A 183 -31.67 35.05 -7.41
CA VAL A 183 -32.86 34.85 -6.58
C VAL A 183 -32.44 34.60 -5.13
N ASP A 184 -33.22 35.03 -4.13
CA ASP A 184 -32.97 34.56 -2.74
C ASP A 184 -33.17 33.04 -2.63
N LYS A 185 -34.22 32.54 -3.30
CA LYS A 185 -34.48 31.11 -3.48
C LYS A 185 -35.44 30.85 -4.63
N GLY A 186 -35.06 29.93 -5.52
CA GLY A 186 -35.92 29.43 -6.59
C GLY A 186 -36.79 28.28 -6.10
N PHE A 187 -38.06 28.27 -6.50
CA PHE A 187 -38.97 27.14 -6.24
C PHE A 187 -39.62 26.66 -7.53
N ILE A 188 -39.60 25.36 -7.78
CA ILE A 188 -40.36 24.69 -8.83
C ILE A 188 -41.40 23.77 -8.17
N THR A 189 -42.67 24.03 -8.43
CA THR A 189 -43.77 23.16 -8.00
C THR A 189 -44.41 22.49 -9.21
N ILE A 190 -44.24 21.18 -9.32
CA ILE A 190 -44.85 20.34 -10.36
C ILE A 190 -46.31 20.12 -9.98
N SER A 191 -47.23 20.77 -10.69
CA SER A 191 -48.65 20.71 -10.35
C SER A 191 -49.17 19.28 -10.47
N LYS A 192 -49.93 18.85 -9.48
CA LYS A 192 -50.53 17.51 -9.42
C LYS A 192 -51.28 17.17 -10.71
N ASP A 193 -51.17 15.90 -11.14
CA ASP A 193 -51.84 15.34 -12.32
C ASP A 193 -51.47 16.06 -13.63
N THR A 194 -50.29 16.70 -13.70
CA THR A 194 -49.77 17.31 -14.92
C THR A 194 -48.45 16.68 -15.35
N VAL A 195 -48.18 16.73 -16.66
CA VAL A 195 -46.91 16.30 -17.25
C VAL A 195 -46.23 17.51 -17.85
N ASN A 196 -44.95 17.70 -17.52
CA ASN A 196 -44.17 18.85 -17.91
C ASN A 196 -42.88 18.39 -18.60
N TYR A 197 -42.44 19.11 -19.63
CA TYR A 197 -41.25 18.82 -20.42
C TYR A 197 -40.35 20.05 -20.47
N LEU A 198 -39.08 19.89 -20.12
CA LEU A 198 -38.05 20.93 -20.22
C LEU A 198 -36.89 20.37 -21.04
N THR A 199 -36.41 21.15 -22.01
CA THR A 199 -35.30 20.75 -22.88
C THR A 199 -34.45 21.97 -23.21
N ASP A 200 -33.14 21.86 -23.04
CA ASP A 200 -32.18 22.90 -23.39
C ASP A 200 -31.53 22.67 -24.78
N GLY A 201 -30.57 23.52 -25.10
CA GLY A 201 -29.77 23.44 -26.32
C GLY A 201 -28.53 22.58 -26.12
N SER A 202 -27.85 22.21 -27.19
CA SER A 202 -26.53 21.57 -27.11
C SER A 202 -25.37 22.56 -26.91
N SER A 203 -25.68 23.85 -26.80
CA SER A 203 -24.71 24.94 -26.61
C SER A 203 -25.41 26.17 -26.05
N TYR A 204 -24.79 26.86 -25.10
CA TYR A 204 -25.34 28.06 -24.49
C TYR A 204 -24.59 29.31 -24.93
N SER A 205 -25.27 30.46 -24.82
CA SER A 205 -24.65 31.78 -25.04
C SER A 205 -24.07 32.39 -23.76
N ASP A 206 -24.57 31.95 -22.60
CA ASP A 206 -24.02 32.23 -21.28
C ASP A 206 -23.09 31.07 -20.89
N GLU A 207 -21.82 31.37 -20.62
CA GLU A 207 -20.80 30.37 -20.29
C GLU A 207 -20.94 29.84 -18.86
N GLU A 208 -21.64 30.56 -17.98
CA GLU A 208 -21.85 30.13 -16.59
C GLU A 208 -23.04 29.18 -16.45
N ALA A 209 -24.04 29.29 -17.32
CA ALA A 209 -25.16 28.38 -17.34
C ALA A 209 -24.75 27.01 -17.87
N THR A 210 -25.16 25.94 -17.18
CA THR A 210 -24.69 24.58 -17.49
C THR A 210 -25.78 23.51 -17.41
N ALA A 211 -27.06 23.87 -17.23
CA ALA A 211 -28.14 22.89 -17.11
C ALA A 211 -29.48 23.35 -17.68
N THR A 212 -30.36 22.39 -17.97
CA THR A 212 -31.73 22.68 -18.46
C THR A 212 -32.54 23.48 -17.45
N ILE A 213 -32.40 23.14 -16.17
CA ILE A 213 -32.78 23.98 -15.04
C ILE A 213 -31.47 24.43 -14.40
N PHE A 214 -31.14 25.71 -14.54
CA PHE A 214 -29.93 26.27 -13.94
C PHE A 214 -30.30 27.35 -12.93
N SER A 215 -29.67 27.30 -11.76
CA SER A 215 -29.79 28.31 -10.71
C SER A 215 -28.41 28.73 -10.23
N ARG A 216 -28.17 30.03 -10.08
CA ARG A 216 -26.99 30.52 -9.38
C ARG A 216 -27.13 30.51 -7.86
N ASP A 217 -28.34 30.27 -7.36
CA ASP A 217 -28.69 30.27 -5.95
C ASP A 217 -29.48 29.01 -5.58
N ASP A 218 -29.94 28.92 -4.33
CA ASP A 218 -30.79 27.86 -3.80
C ASP A 218 -31.96 27.47 -4.73
N LEU A 219 -32.18 26.18 -4.91
CA LEU A 219 -33.31 25.65 -5.68
C LEU A 219 -34.08 24.58 -4.89
N GLU A 220 -35.41 24.73 -4.82
CA GLU A 220 -36.31 23.72 -4.26
C GLU A 220 -37.28 23.19 -5.34
N ILE A 221 -37.38 21.88 -5.49
CA ILE A 221 -38.31 21.20 -6.38
C ILE A 221 -39.28 20.34 -5.57
N LYS A 222 -40.59 20.47 -5.85
CA LYS A 222 -41.63 19.64 -5.23
C LYS A 222 -42.86 19.42 -6.10
N GLY A 223 -43.76 18.56 -5.65
CA GLY A 223 -45.16 18.48 -6.09
C GLY A 223 -45.52 17.20 -6.84
N GLY A 224 -46.79 16.81 -6.78
CA GLY A 224 -47.28 15.50 -7.23
C GLY A 224 -47.55 15.34 -8.74
N GLY A 225 -46.91 16.11 -9.62
CA GLY A 225 -46.98 15.91 -11.07
C GLY A 225 -45.79 15.10 -11.62
N THR A 226 -45.61 15.13 -12.94
CA THR A 226 -44.46 14.56 -13.64
C THR A 226 -43.66 15.64 -14.37
N LEU A 227 -42.33 15.57 -14.28
CA LEU A 227 -41.40 16.48 -14.93
C LEU A 227 -40.34 15.66 -15.69
N TYR A 228 -40.27 15.85 -17.00
CA TYR A 228 -39.22 15.34 -17.86
C TYR A 228 -38.23 16.44 -18.19
N ILE A 229 -36.94 16.17 -17.98
CA ILE A 229 -35.83 17.10 -18.18
C ILE A 229 -34.85 16.45 -19.14
N LYS A 230 -34.47 17.18 -20.19
CA LYS A 230 -33.49 16.73 -21.17
C LYS A 230 -32.38 17.76 -21.34
N GLY A 231 -31.23 17.49 -20.71
CA GLY A 231 -29.99 18.26 -20.80
C GLY A 231 -29.10 17.79 -21.94
N ASN A 232 -29.17 18.50 -23.06
CA ASN A 232 -28.38 18.29 -24.26
C ASN A 232 -27.03 19.03 -24.24
N TYR A 233 -26.82 20.02 -23.36
CA TYR A 233 -25.54 20.71 -23.24
C TYR A 233 -24.60 20.00 -22.27
N LYS A 234 -25.00 19.94 -20.99
CA LYS A 234 -24.26 19.34 -19.89
C LYS A 234 -25.24 18.65 -18.93
N HIS A 235 -25.63 19.31 -17.84
CA HIS A 235 -26.38 18.70 -16.75
C HIS A 235 -27.90 18.81 -16.95
N GLY A 236 -28.67 17.96 -16.28
CA GLY A 236 -30.12 18.08 -16.23
C GLY A 236 -30.56 19.26 -15.35
N ILE A 237 -30.14 19.22 -14.09
CA ILE A 237 -30.36 20.25 -13.08
C ILE A 237 -29.00 20.68 -12.53
N ASN A 238 -28.77 21.98 -12.42
CA ASN A 238 -27.63 22.51 -11.68
C ASN A 238 -28.03 23.73 -10.82
N SER A 239 -27.67 23.71 -9.53
CA SER A 239 -27.65 24.88 -8.65
C SER A 239 -26.22 25.14 -8.18
N ASN A 240 -25.78 26.39 -8.22
CA ASN A 240 -24.48 26.73 -7.63
C ASN A 240 -24.48 26.63 -6.09
N ASP A 241 -25.65 26.69 -5.45
CA ASP A 241 -25.83 26.56 -3.99
C ASP A 241 -26.58 25.25 -3.69
N ASP A 242 -27.49 25.25 -2.71
CA ASP A 242 -28.21 24.04 -2.29
C ASP A 242 -29.37 23.66 -3.25
N LEU A 243 -29.47 22.37 -3.55
CA LEU A 243 -30.65 21.78 -4.22
C LEU A 243 -31.45 20.91 -3.25
N ILE A 244 -32.74 21.21 -3.12
CA ILE A 244 -33.69 20.42 -2.33
C ILE A 244 -34.76 19.81 -3.24
N ILE A 245 -34.92 18.48 -3.20
CA ILE A 245 -36.06 17.76 -3.79
C ILE A 245 -36.93 17.24 -2.65
N GLU A 246 -38.10 17.85 -2.44
CA GLU A 246 -39.03 17.43 -1.39
C GLU A 246 -39.84 16.19 -1.80
N GLU A 247 -40.39 16.20 -3.01
CA GLU A 247 -41.23 15.14 -3.59
C GLU A 247 -41.46 15.37 -5.11
N GLY A 248 -41.82 14.34 -5.87
CA GLY A 248 -42.26 14.48 -7.27
C GLY A 248 -41.90 13.29 -8.15
N ASN A 249 -42.38 13.26 -9.40
CA ASN A 249 -41.93 12.27 -10.39
C ASN A 249 -41.04 12.98 -11.41
N ILE A 250 -39.73 12.83 -11.28
CA ILE A 250 -38.73 13.57 -12.04
C ILE A 250 -37.93 12.58 -12.89
N PHE A 251 -37.83 12.85 -14.19
CA PHE A 251 -37.10 12.03 -15.15
C PHE A 251 -36.07 12.91 -15.85
N ILE A 252 -34.79 12.53 -15.79
CA ILE A 252 -33.67 13.32 -16.27
C ILE A 252 -32.86 12.50 -17.27
N GLU A 253 -32.63 13.05 -18.45
CA GLU A 253 -31.60 12.59 -19.39
C GLU A 253 -30.58 13.72 -19.56
N ALA A 254 -29.31 13.47 -19.26
CA ALA A 254 -28.25 14.48 -19.31
C ALA A 254 -26.99 13.97 -20.03
N VAL A 255 -26.27 14.89 -20.70
CA VAL A 255 -25.00 14.59 -21.38
C VAL A 255 -23.85 14.41 -20.39
N THR A 256 -23.84 15.20 -19.31
CA THR A 256 -22.93 15.02 -18.16
C THR A 256 -23.75 14.50 -16.99
N ASP A 257 -23.86 15.23 -15.89
CA ASP A 257 -24.51 14.75 -14.67
C ASP A 257 -26.03 14.95 -14.72
N GLY A 258 -26.78 14.05 -14.10
CA GLY A 258 -28.22 14.22 -13.94
C GLY A 258 -28.54 15.45 -13.09
N ILE A 259 -27.99 15.43 -11.88
CA ILE A 259 -28.05 16.51 -10.90
C ILE A 259 -26.61 16.90 -10.55
N HIS A 260 -26.33 18.20 -10.61
CA HIS A 260 -25.06 18.78 -10.19
C HIS A 260 -25.31 19.92 -9.20
N THR A 261 -24.51 20.03 -8.14
CA THR A 261 -24.48 21.24 -7.29
C THR A 261 -23.06 21.56 -6.86
N ASN A 262 -22.74 22.84 -6.62
CA ASN A 262 -21.47 23.17 -5.97
C ASN A 262 -21.57 23.08 -4.43
N GLU A 263 -22.77 23.16 -3.86
CA GLU A 263 -23.03 22.94 -2.42
C GLU A 263 -23.81 21.63 -2.21
N LYS A 264 -24.87 21.61 -1.39
CA LYS A 264 -25.52 20.37 -0.93
C LYS A 264 -26.66 19.93 -1.83
N VAL A 265 -26.86 18.60 -1.86
CA VAL A 265 -28.10 18.01 -2.38
C VAL A 265 -28.88 17.39 -1.24
N LYS A 266 -30.15 17.75 -1.12
CA LYS A 266 -31.09 17.12 -0.18
C LYS A 266 -32.30 16.55 -0.90
N ILE A 267 -32.49 15.23 -0.82
CA ILE A 267 -33.66 14.53 -1.35
C ILE A 267 -34.47 14.00 -0.17
N LYS A 268 -35.70 14.49 0.01
CA LYS A 268 -36.58 14.03 1.08
C LYS A 268 -37.54 12.92 0.65
N GLY A 269 -37.77 12.77 -0.65
CA GLY A 269 -38.73 11.83 -1.20
C GLY A 269 -38.98 12.04 -2.69
N GLY A 270 -39.92 11.27 -3.23
CA GLY A 270 -40.28 11.30 -4.66
C GLY A 270 -39.74 10.10 -5.45
N ASN A 271 -39.96 10.12 -6.76
CA ASN A 271 -39.48 9.17 -7.73
C ASN A 271 -38.57 9.92 -8.73
N VAL A 272 -37.26 9.72 -8.62
CA VAL A 272 -36.23 10.43 -9.39
C VAL A 272 -35.52 9.41 -10.29
N ASN A 273 -35.66 9.57 -11.60
CA ASN A 273 -35.09 8.66 -12.60
C ASN A 273 -34.05 9.44 -13.40
N ILE A 274 -32.82 8.94 -13.49
CA ILE A 274 -31.68 9.64 -14.08
C ILE A 274 -30.98 8.74 -15.08
N THR A 275 -30.71 9.27 -16.26
CA THR A 275 -29.72 8.73 -17.20
C THR A 275 -28.69 9.81 -17.47
N ALA A 276 -27.43 9.57 -17.10
CA ALA A 276 -26.36 10.55 -17.12
C ALA A 276 -25.14 10.02 -17.90
N GLY A 277 -24.52 10.88 -18.71
CA GLY A 277 -23.27 10.57 -19.41
C GLY A 277 -22.01 10.76 -18.55
N SER A 278 -22.18 11.24 -17.32
CA SER A 278 -21.20 11.27 -16.23
C SER A 278 -21.89 10.80 -14.95
N ASP A 279 -21.93 11.60 -13.88
CA ASP A 279 -22.42 11.15 -12.57
C ASP A 279 -23.96 11.25 -12.50
N GLY A 280 -24.63 10.35 -11.78
CA GLY A 280 -26.07 10.45 -11.57
C GLY A 280 -26.41 11.72 -10.77
N ILE A 281 -25.77 11.84 -9.61
CA ILE A 281 -25.83 13.00 -8.71
C ILE A 281 -24.39 13.34 -8.29
N ASP A 282 -23.95 14.58 -8.52
CA ASP A 282 -22.65 15.10 -8.10
C ASP A 282 -22.85 16.37 -7.25
N ALA A 283 -22.23 16.41 -6.07
CA ALA A 283 -22.31 17.54 -5.15
C ALA A 283 -20.93 17.97 -4.65
N GLY A 284 -20.67 19.28 -4.68
CA GLY A 284 -19.45 19.88 -4.14
C GLY A 284 -19.39 19.92 -2.61
N GLU A 285 -20.53 19.71 -1.92
CA GLU A 285 -20.61 19.47 -0.48
C GLU A 285 -21.44 18.18 -0.18
N ALA A 286 -22.02 18.08 1.01
CA ALA A 286 -22.72 16.89 1.47
C ALA A 286 -24.01 16.55 0.70
N ILE A 287 -24.31 15.25 0.60
CA ILE A 287 -25.60 14.74 0.10
C ILE A 287 -26.40 14.12 1.24
N THR A 288 -27.68 14.49 1.36
CA THR A 288 -28.62 13.87 2.30
C THR A 288 -29.84 13.31 1.57
N ILE A 289 -30.13 12.01 1.75
CA ILE A 289 -31.30 11.35 1.19
C ILE A 289 -32.14 10.77 2.32
N GLU A 290 -33.32 11.33 2.55
CA GLU A 290 -34.19 10.92 3.67
C GLU A 290 -35.09 9.72 3.28
N ASP A 291 -35.67 9.76 2.08
CA ASP A 291 -36.54 8.73 1.49
C ASP A 291 -36.66 8.95 -0.04
N GLY A 292 -37.38 8.07 -0.74
CA GLY A 292 -37.67 8.18 -2.18
C GLY A 292 -37.42 6.89 -2.96
N THR A 293 -37.65 6.95 -4.28
CA THR A 293 -37.23 5.92 -5.24
C THR A 293 -36.31 6.58 -6.25
N LEU A 294 -35.05 6.13 -6.29
CA LEU A 294 -34.03 6.64 -7.18
C LEU A 294 -33.63 5.53 -8.15
N ASP A 295 -33.86 5.74 -9.43
CA ASP A 295 -33.44 4.87 -10.54
C ASP A 295 -32.38 5.63 -11.33
N ILE A 296 -31.12 5.18 -11.26
CA ILE A 296 -29.97 5.91 -11.78
C ILE A 296 -29.16 5.00 -12.72
N ASN A 297 -28.95 5.48 -13.94
CA ASN A 297 -28.01 4.90 -14.89
C ASN A 297 -26.95 5.95 -15.24
N ALA A 298 -25.72 5.74 -14.80
CA ALA A 298 -24.63 6.69 -14.90
C ALA A 298 -23.39 6.06 -15.55
N VAL A 299 -22.70 6.82 -16.41
CA VAL A 299 -21.37 6.41 -16.94
C VAL A 299 -20.26 6.75 -15.93
N GLY A 300 -20.47 7.75 -15.09
CA GLY A 300 -19.64 8.05 -13.94
C GLY A 300 -20.12 7.29 -12.70
N ASP A 301 -20.09 7.97 -11.56
CA ASP A 301 -20.58 7.43 -10.29
C ASP A 301 -22.11 7.56 -10.21
N GLY A 302 -22.78 6.64 -9.52
CA GLY A 302 -24.23 6.73 -9.33
C GLY A 302 -24.60 7.95 -8.48
N ILE A 303 -23.99 8.06 -7.30
CA ILE A 303 -24.14 9.19 -6.36
C ILE A 303 -22.76 9.54 -5.81
N LYS A 304 -22.38 10.81 -5.88
CA LYS A 304 -21.05 11.27 -5.49
C LYS A 304 -21.11 12.60 -4.74
N SER A 305 -20.30 12.69 -3.69
CA SER A 305 -20.16 13.91 -2.88
C SER A 305 -18.71 14.15 -2.52
N ALA A 306 -18.27 15.41 -2.55
CA ALA A 306 -16.96 15.81 -2.03
C ALA A 306 -16.89 15.82 -0.48
N GLU A 307 -18.01 15.65 0.21
CA GLU A 307 -18.10 15.51 1.66
C GLU A 307 -18.83 14.22 2.08
N ASP A 308 -19.67 14.28 3.12
CA ASP A 308 -20.43 13.16 3.64
C ASP A 308 -21.66 12.84 2.77
N ILE A 309 -21.97 11.55 2.61
CA ILE A 309 -23.26 11.09 2.10
C ILE A 309 -24.03 10.47 3.26
N THR A 310 -25.22 10.98 3.54
CA THR A 310 -26.14 10.44 4.56
C THR A 310 -27.44 9.96 3.93
N ILE A 311 -27.78 8.68 4.14
CA ILE A 311 -29.00 8.06 3.65
C ILE A 311 -29.79 7.49 4.81
N THR A 312 -30.99 8.01 5.08
CA THR A 312 -31.84 7.50 6.17
C THR A 312 -32.88 6.47 5.70
N GLY A 313 -33.18 6.45 4.40
CA GLY A 313 -34.20 5.59 3.81
C GLY A 313 -34.30 5.73 2.29
N GLY A 314 -35.26 5.03 1.69
CA GLY A 314 -35.51 5.04 0.24
C GLY A 314 -35.26 3.70 -0.45
N THR A 315 -35.50 3.67 -1.76
CA THR A 315 -35.19 2.56 -2.68
C THR A 315 -34.28 3.08 -3.78
N PHE A 316 -33.19 2.38 -4.04
CA PHE A 316 -32.14 2.75 -4.97
C PHE A 316 -31.95 1.60 -5.96
N ASP A 317 -32.11 1.88 -7.26
CA ASP A 317 -31.75 1.00 -8.38
C ASP A 317 -30.68 1.76 -9.17
N ILE A 318 -29.42 1.38 -9.01
CA ILE A 318 -28.26 2.13 -9.52
C ILE A 318 -27.44 1.22 -10.43
N THR A 319 -27.20 1.67 -11.65
CA THR A 319 -26.18 1.13 -12.55
C THR A 319 -25.14 2.22 -12.82
N ALA A 320 -23.87 1.94 -12.52
CA ALA A 320 -22.76 2.88 -12.68
C ALA A 320 -21.56 2.20 -13.39
N ASP A 321 -20.96 2.87 -14.38
CA ASP A 321 -19.69 2.42 -14.99
C ASP A 321 -18.46 2.86 -14.14
N SER A 322 -18.68 3.42 -12.94
CA SER A 322 -17.69 3.71 -11.90
C SER A 322 -18.20 3.19 -10.54
N ASP A 323 -18.16 3.99 -9.47
CA ASP A 323 -18.61 3.60 -8.14
C ASP A 323 -20.14 3.79 -8.01
N GLY A 324 -20.84 2.91 -7.29
CA GLY A 324 -22.28 3.03 -7.09
C GLY A 324 -22.63 4.26 -6.24
N ILE A 325 -22.01 4.35 -5.07
CA ILE A 325 -22.08 5.51 -4.16
C ILE A 325 -20.65 5.84 -3.69
N ASP A 326 -20.20 7.08 -3.88
CA ASP A 326 -18.85 7.55 -3.56
C ASP A 326 -18.87 8.83 -2.70
N SER A 327 -18.59 8.67 -1.41
CA SER A 327 -18.36 9.79 -0.48
C SER A 327 -16.86 10.02 -0.30
N LYS A 328 -16.39 11.28 -0.40
CA LYS A 328 -14.98 11.59 -0.12
C LYS A 328 -14.64 11.68 1.36
N ILE A 329 -15.63 11.78 2.25
CA ILE A 329 -15.41 11.80 3.70
C ILE A 329 -16.09 10.58 4.34
N ASN A 330 -17.34 10.66 4.80
CA ASN A 330 -18.02 9.51 5.42
C ASN A 330 -19.30 9.10 4.68
N LEU A 331 -19.51 7.79 4.60
CA LEU A 331 -20.77 7.23 4.13
C LEU A 331 -21.60 6.74 5.31
N ILE A 332 -22.78 7.33 5.53
CA ILE A 332 -23.67 7.02 6.64
C ILE A 332 -24.99 6.51 6.07
N ILE A 333 -25.33 5.24 6.35
CA ILE A 333 -26.58 4.62 5.90
C ILE A 333 -27.35 4.12 7.12
N GLU A 334 -28.53 4.69 7.37
CA GLU A 334 -29.40 4.25 8.47
C GLU A 334 -30.43 3.19 8.04
N GLY A 335 -30.79 3.19 6.76
CA GLY A 335 -31.77 2.28 6.18
C GLY A 335 -31.98 2.51 4.68
N GLY A 336 -32.87 1.71 4.09
CA GLY A 336 -33.17 1.74 2.66
C GLY A 336 -33.04 0.38 1.99
N LYS A 337 -33.43 0.31 0.73
CA LYS A 337 -33.23 -0.85 -0.15
C LYS A 337 -32.34 -0.44 -1.31
N PHE A 338 -31.25 -1.16 -1.52
CA PHE A 338 -30.24 -0.86 -2.53
C PHE A 338 -30.11 -2.05 -3.48
N ASP A 339 -30.24 -1.81 -4.78
CA ASP A 339 -29.92 -2.70 -5.89
C ASP A 339 -28.88 -1.96 -6.74
N ILE A 340 -27.60 -2.31 -6.58
CA ILE A 340 -26.48 -1.55 -7.15
C ILE A 340 -25.64 -2.46 -8.02
N LYS A 341 -25.42 -2.02 -9.26
CA LYS A 341 -24.47 -2.58 -10.21
C LYS A 341 -23.40 -1.55 -10.50
N ALA A 342 -22.15 -1.87 -10.20
CA ALA A 342 -21.03 -0.93 -10.33
C ALA A 342 -19.82 -1.59 -11.00
N ALA A 343 -19.20 -0.89 -11.96
CA ALA A 343 -17.94 -1.36 -12.56
C ALA A 343 -16.71 -1.14 -11.64
N LYS A 344 -16.89 -0.42 -10.53
CA LYS A 344 -15.94 -0.36 -9.43
C LYS A 344 -16.60 -0.80 -8.13
N ASP A 345 -16.60 0.04 -7.10
CA ASP A 345 -17.06 -0.33 -5.77
C ASP A 345 -18.56 -0.05 -5.64
N GLY A 346 -19.29 -0.93 -4.94
CA GLY A 346 -20.73 -0.73 -4.73
C GLY A 346 -20.98 0.48 -3.82
N LEU A 347 -20.30 0.49 -2.68
CA LEU A 347 -20.32 1.56 -1.69
C LEU A 347 -18.87 1.97 -1.34
N LYS A 348 -18.55 3.25 -1.48
CA LYS A 348 -17.21 3.78 -1.23
C LYS A 348 -17.21 4.99 -0.30
N SER A 349 -16.23 5.02 0.61
CA SER A 349 -15.95 6.20 1.44
C SER A 349 -14.45 6.47 1.57
N GLY A 350 -14.03 7.74 1.41
CA GLY A 350 -12.66 8.21 1.72
C GLY A 350 -12.32 8.25 3.22
N GLY A 351 -13.30 7.94 4.08
CA GLY A 351 -13.21 7.87 5.53
C GLY A 351 -14.06 6.71 6.06
N ASP A 352 -14.86 6.94 7.10
CA ASP A 352 -15.61 5.85 7.73
C ASP A 352 -16.92 5.54 6.97
N THR A 353 -17.24 4.25 6.85
CA THR A 353 -18.57 3.79 6.42
C THR A 353 -19.34 3.26 7.63
N ILE A 354 -20.50 3.85 7.92
CA ILE A 354 -21.37 3.50 9.05
C ILE A 354 -22.73 3.07 8.54
N ILE A 355 -23.06 1.79 8.70
CA ILE A 355 -24.33 1.20 8.31
C ILE A 355 -25.09 0.74 9.55
N THR A 356 -26.22 1.39 9.87
CA THR A 356 -27.05 0.99 11.01
C THR A 356 -28.23 0.08 10.62
N GLY A 357 -28.58 0.03 9.32
CA GLY A 357 -29.61 -0.84 8.76
C GLY A 357 -29.70 -0.72 7.23
N GLY A 358 -30.54 -1.55 6.61
CA GLY A 358 -30.79 -1.57 5.16
C GLY A 358 -30.78 -2.97 4.55
N ASP A 359 -31.29 -3.08 3.33
CA ASP A 359 -31.23 -4.27 2.49
C ASP A 359 -30.40 -3.96 1.22
N PHE A 360 -29.30 -4.67 1.01
CA PHE A 360 -28.31 -4.40 -0.02
C PHE A 360 -28.16 -5.59 -0.96
N GLU A 361 -28.37 -5.36 -2.25
CA GLU A 361 -28.01 -6.23 -3.37
C GLU A 361 -26.91 -5.51 -4.15
N LEU A 362 -25.67 -6.01 -4.09
CA LEU A 362 -24.49 -5.38 -4.67
C LEU A 362 -23.84 -6.34 -5.67
N ASP A 363 -23.67 -5.92 -6.91
CA ASP A 363 -23.00 -6.64 -8.00
C ASP A 363 -21.90 -5.75 -8.58
N THR A 364 -20.64 -6.07 -8.28
CA THR A 364 -19.51 -5.14 -8.44
C THR A 364 -18.29 -5.76 -9.10
N ASP A 365 -17.65 -5.03 -10.03
CA ASP A 365 -16.38 -5.45 -10.65
C ASP A 365 -15.13 -5.13 -9.79
N SER A 366 -15.30 -4.42 -8.66
CA SER A 366 -14.29 -4.21 -7.61
C SER A 366 -14.82 -4.69 -6.25
N ASP A 367 -14.79 -3.87 -5.20
CA ASP A 367 -15.21 -4.25 -3.85
C ASP A 367 -16.71 -4.03 -3.65
N GLY A 368 -17.37 -4.90 -2.86
CA GLY A 368 -18.77 -4.66 -2.50
C GLY A 368 -18.92 -3.38 -1.67
N VAL A 369 -18.08 -3.26 -0.64
CA VAL A 369 -17.96 -2.07 0.21
C VAL A 369 -16.48 -1.76 0.44
N ASP A 370 -16.04 -0.54 0.13
CA ASP A 370 -14.68 -0.06 0.35
C ASP A 370 -14.67 1.19 1.27
N SER A 371 -13.95 1.09 2.38
CA SER A 371 -13.80 2.19 3.34
C SER A 371 -12.33 2.46 3.63
N ASP A 372 -11.85 3.65 3.25
CA ASP A 372 -10.50 4.12 3.58
C ASP A 372 -10.32 4.38 5.11
N GLY A 373 -11.41 4.37 5.85
CA GLY A 373 -11.48 4.41 7.31
C GLY A 373 -11.90 3.08 7.92
N SER A 374 -12.87 3.12 8.82
CA SER A 374 -13.49 1.92 9.42
C SER A 374 -14.86 1.65 8.80
N LEU A 375 -15.14 0.36 8.57
CA LEU A 375 -16.47 -0.13 8.26
C LEU A 375 -17.17 -0.59 9.55
N GLN A 376 -18.27 0.06 9.90
CA GLN A 376 -19.09 -0.26 11.06
C GLN A 376 -20.50 -0.67 10.63
N ILE A 377 -20.87 -1.93 10.86
CA ILE A 377 -22.18 -2.47 10.52
C ILE A 377 -22.92 -2.88 11.79
N GLU A 378 -24.03 -2.20 12.10
CA GLU A 378 -24.88 -2.59 13.23
C GLU A 378 -25.85 -3.73 12.88
N TYR A 379 -26.60 -3.55 11.78
CA TYR A 379 -27.62 -4.47 11.27
C TYR A 379 -27.76 -4.32 9.75
N GLY A 380 -28.49 -5.22 9.11
CA GLY A 380 -28.81 -5.17 7.68
C GLY A 380 -28.86 -6.56 7.03
N THR A 381 -29.31 -6.60 5.79
CA THR A 381 -29.21 -7.76 4.90
C THR A 381 -28.30 -7.41 3.74
N PHE A 382 -27.25 -8.19 3.51
CA PHE A 382 -26.28 -7.97 2.44
C PHE A 382 -26.24 -9.21 1.55
N ASN A 383 -26.48 -9.02 0.26
CA ASN A 383 -26.21 -9.98 -0.80
C ASN A 383 -25.19 -9.32 -1.74
N ILE A 384 -23.97 -9.84 -1.75
CA ILE A 384 -22.83 -9.22 -2.42
C ILE A 384 -22.22 -10.23 -3.40
N GLU A 385 -22.14 -9.86 -4.66
CA GLU A 385 -21.30 -10.51 -5.67
C GLU A 385 -20.24 -9.50 -6.10
N SER A 386 -18.97 -9.77 -5.78
CA SER A 386 -17.87 -8.85 -6.05
C SER A 386 -16.68 -9.55 -6.73
N ALA A 387 -16.07 -8.88 -7.70
CA ALA A 387 -14.88 -9.38 -8.39
C ALA A 387 -13.56 -9.07 -7.65
N ASN A 388 -13.61 -8.34 -6.54
CA ASN A 388 -12.52 -8.21 -5.58
C ASN A 388 -12.97 -8.64 -4.16
N ASP A 389 -12.95 -7.75 -3.16
CA ASP A 389 -13.34 -8.08 -1.79
C ASP A 389 -14.84 -7.87 -1.58
N GLY A 390 -15.45 -8.62 -0.65
CA GLY A 390 -16.85 -8.43 -0.27
C GLY A 390 -17.02 -7.17 0.58
N LEU A 391 -16.32 -7.13 1.71
CA LEU A 391 -16.25 -6.00 2.64
C LEU A 391 -14.79 -5.67 2.92
N LYS A 392 -14.38 -4.42 2.68
CA LYS A 392 -13.00 -3.95 2.87
C LYS A 392 -12.95 -2.68 3.72
N ALA A 393 -11.97 -2.60 4.62
CA ALA A 393 -11.68 -1.38 5.36
C ALA A 393 -10.22 -1.26 5.80
N VAL A 394 -9.62 -0.09 5.58
CA VAL A 394 -8.22 0.17 5.95
C VAL A 394 -7.99 0.09 7.47
N LYS A 395 -8.91 0.61 8.30
CA LYS A 395 -8.70 0.63 9.77
C LYS A 395 -9.35 -0.53 10.51
N SER A 396 -10.63 -0.78 10.29
CA SER A 396 -11.28 -1.91 10.94
C SER A 396 -12.60 -2.26 10.29
N VAL A 397 -12.93 -3.56 10.31
CA VAL A 397 -14.29 -4.03 10.05
C VAL A 397 -14.92 -4.46 11.36
N LYS A 398 -16.01 -3.79 11.76
CA LYS A 398 -16.76 -4.08 12.99
C LYS A 398 -18.19 -4.41 12.66
N ILE A 399 -18.58 -5.65 12.95
CA ILE A 399 -19.94 -6.14 12.69
C ILE A 399 -20.61 -6.52 13.99
N LYS A 400 -21.70 -5.82 14.31
CA LYS A 400 -22.53 -6.08 15.50
C LYS A 400 -23.50 -7.23 15.24
N ASN A 401 -24.22 -7.19 14.11
CA ASN A 401 -25.20 -8.19 13.68
C ASN A 401 -25.57 -7.99 12.19
N GLY A 402 -26.41 -8.86 11.63
CA GLY A 402 -26.87 -8.78 10.24
C GLY A 402 -26.94 -10.15 9.56
N THR A 403 -27.41 -10.17 8.30
CA THR A 403 -27.32 -11.34 7.42
C THR A 403 -26.46 -11.00 6.22
N PHE A 404 -25.50 -11.87 5.90
CA PHE A 404 -24.53 -11.64 4.84
C PHE A 404 -24.46 -12.89 3.96
N ASP A 405 -24.75 -12.75 2.67
CA ASP A 405 -24.44 -13.70 1.61
C ASP A 405 -23.41 -13.01 0.71
N ILE A 406 -22.17 -13.48 0.76
CA ILE A 406 -21.03 -12.82 0.10
C ILE A 406 -20.39 -13.83 -0.84
N VAL A 407 -20.33 -13.48 -2.11
CA VAL A 407 -19.54 -14.13 -3.14
C VAL A 407 -18.48 -13.12 -3.59
N ALA A 408 -17.22 -13.35 -3.23
CA ALA A 408 -16.10 -12.48 -3.55
C ALA A 408 -15.03 -13.27 -4.33
N ALA A 409 -14.29 -12.63 -5.23
CA ALA A 409 -13.16 -13.30 -5.90
C ALA A 409 -11.88 -13.28 -5.07
N SER A 410 -11.68 -12.21 -4.29
CA SER A 410 -10.61 -12.03 -3.30
C SER A 410 -11.16 -12.35 -1.91
N GLU A 411 -11.26 -11.42 -0.96
CA GLU A 411 -11.60 -11.74 0.42
C GLU A 411 -13.05 -11.44 0.74
N GLY A 412 -13.71 -12.31 1.50
CA GLY A 412 -15.09 -12.07 1.94
C GLY A 412 -15.18 -10.87 2.87
N ILE A 413 -14.23 -10.78 3.81
CA ILE A 413 -14.06 -9.64 4.71
C ILE A 413 -12.57 -9.37 4.85
N GLN A 414 -12.15 -8.13 4.65
CA GLN A 414 -10.76 -7.68 4.65
C GLN A 414 -10.60 -6.48 5.59
N SER A 415 -9.52 -6.44 6.36
CA SER A 415 -9.06 -5.19 6.98
C SER A 415 -7.53 -5.07 7.06
N ASP A 416 -7.01 -3.85 6.84
CA ASP A 416 -5.58 -3.54 7.02
C ASP A 416 -5.18 -3.30 8.49
N ASP A 417 -6.10 -3.47 9.44
CA ASP A 417 -5.77 -3.57 10.86
C ASP A 417 -6.54 -4.70 11.55
N TYR A 418 -7.83 -4.58 11.91
CA TYR A 418 -8.52 -5.70 12.57
C TYR A 418 -9.97 -5.91 12.16
N VAL A 419 -10.42 -7.16 12.31
CA VAL A 419 -11.82 -7.56 12.12
C VAL A 419 -12.44 -7.98 13.45
N GLU A 420 -13.59 -7.41 13.81
CA GLU A 420 -14.38 -7.80 14.97
C GLU A 420 -15.82 -8.14 14.59
N ILE A 421 -16.21 -9.40 14.83
CA ILE A 421 -17.56 -9.92 14.58
C ILE A 421 -18.21 -10.28 15.92
N ASN A 422 -19.19 -9.47 16.32
CA ASN A 422 -19.95 -9.64 17.56
C ASN A 422 -21.21 -10.51 17.39
N GLY A 423 -21.73 -10.62 16.17
CA GLY A 423 -22.98 -11.31 15.85
C GLY A 423 -23.23 -11.39 14.34
N GLY A 424 -24.38 -11.93 13.94
CA GLY A 424 -24.78 -12.05 12.54
C GLY A 424 -24.80 -13.48 12.00
N ASN A 425 -25.31 -13.65 10.78
CA ASN A 425 -25.32 -14.90 10.03
C ASN A 425 -24.68 -14.68 8.66
N PHE A 426 -23.54 -15.33 8.43
CA PHE A 426 -22.74 -15.17 7.24
C PHE A 426 -22.73 -16.45 6.42
N ARG A 427 -22.86 -16.31 5.10
CA ARG A 427 -22.46 -17.26 4.08
C ARG A 427 -21.43 -16.56 3.22
N ILE A 428 -20.21 -17.05 3.24
CA ILE A 428 -19.09 -16.44 2.50
C ILE A 428 -18.54 -17.48 1.54
N LYS A 429 -18.43 -17.11 0.28
CA LYS A 429 -17.70 -17.82 -0.75
C LYS A 429 -16.67 -16.86 -1.34
N ALA A 430 -15.42 -17.03 -0.97
CA ALA A 430 -14.36 -16.09 -1.29
C ALA A 430 -13.02 -16.79 -1.51
N GLY A 431 -12.03 -16.09 -2.04
CA GLY A 431 -10.61 -16.44 -1.94
C GLY A 431 -10.21 -16.68 -0.49
N SER A 432 -10.37 -15.71 0.40
CA SER A 432 -10.24 -15.90 1.85
C SER A 432 -11.52 -15.53 2.56
N GLY A 433 -11.89 -16.29 3.60
CA GLY A 433 -13.14 -16.03 4.33
C GLY A 433 -13.11 -14.70 5.06
N VAL A 434 -12.14 -14.53 5.96
CA VAL A 434 -11.86 -13.28 6.66
C VAL A 434 -10.35 -13.09 6.73
N ARG A 435 -9.88 -11.92 6.32
CA ARG A 435 -8.46 -11.53 6.37
C ARG A 435 -8.30 -10.26 7.20
N ALA A 436 -7.30 -10.23 8.08
CA ALA A 436 -6.89 -9.04 8.81
C ALA A 436 -5.38 -8.96 8.93
N GLU A 437 -4.81 -7.76 8.83
CA GLU A 437 -3.37 -7.56 9.08
C GLU A 437 -3.00 -7.82 10.54
N ASN A 438 -3.84 -7.42 11.49
CA ASN A 438 -3.71 -7.73 12.92
C ASN A 438 -4.77 -8.74 13.35
N ASP A 439 -5.64 -8.41 14.30
CA ASP A 439 -6.48 -9.38 15.00
C ASP A 439 -7.78 -9.72 14.23
N ILE A 440 -8.18 -10.99 14.26
CA ILE A 440 -9.56 -11.39 13.93
C ILE A 440 -10.24 -11.81 15.24
N ILE A 441 -11.33 -11.15 15.60
CA ILE A 441 -12.05 -11.37 16.86
C ILE A 441 -13.49 -11.76 16.55
N ILE A 442 -13.87 -13.00 16.89
CA ILE A 442 -15.24 -13.50 16.73
C ILE A 442 -15.84 -13.74 18.12
N ASN A 443 -16.72 -12.86 18.55
CA ASN A 443 -17.41 -12.92 19.83
C ASN A 443 -18.78 -13.64 19.74
N GLY A 444 -19.40 -13.71 18.57
CA GLY A 444 -20.72 -14.30 18.36
C GLY A 444 -21.11 -14.48 16.89
N GLY A 445 -22.35 -14.93 16.64
CA GLY A 445 -22.87 -15.15 15.28
C GLY A 445 -22.64 -16.55 14.71
N THR A 446 -23.05 -16.75 13.46
CA THR A 446 -22.75 -17.96 12.67
C THR A 446 -21.98 -17.54 11.42
N LEU A 447 -20.75 -18.03 11.27
CA LEU A 447 -19.90 -17.77 10.11
C LEU A 447 -19.77 -19.05 9.29
N ASN A 448 -20.42 -19.11 8.13
CA ASN A 448 -20.31 -20.21 7.18
C ASN A 448 -19.39 -19.81 6.03
N VAL A 449 -18.14 -20.25 6.04
CA VAL A 449 -17.20 -19.98 4.94
C VAL A 449 -17.11 -21.23 4.07
N THR A 450 -17.34 -21.08 2.78
CA THR A 450 -17.38 -22.18 1.81
C THR A 450 -16.47 -21.91 0.63
N GLN A 451 -15.69 -22.92 0.22
CA GLN A 451 -14.71 -22.82 -0.87
C GLN A 451 -13.56 -21.79 -0.70
N PRO A 452 -13.07 -21.45 0.53
CA PRO A 452 -11.93 -20.56 0.64
C PRO A 452 -10.62 -21.22 0.19
N ARG A 453 -9.72 -20.42 -0.41
CA ARG A 453 -8.26 -20.66 -0.42
C ARG A 453 -7.69 -20.55 1.00
N GLU A 454 -8.12 -19.57 1.80
CA GLU A 454 -7.73 -19.41 3.22
C GLU A 454 -8.94 -19.07 4.12
N GLU A 455 -9.12 -19.72 5.27
CA GLU A 455 -10.37 -19.55 6.02
C GLU A 455 -10.45 -18.26 6.82
N LEU A 456 -9.52 -18.09 7.77
CA LEU A 456 -9.37 -16.92 8.64
C LEU A 456 -7.88 -16.59 8.68
N GLU A 457 -7.46 -15.57 7.94
CA GLU A 457 -6.06 -15.16 7.83
C GLU A 457 -5.81 -13.93 8.72
N SER A 458 -4.95 -14.10 9.72
CA SER A 458 -4.46 -13.02 10.58
C SER A 458 -2.94 -12.96 10.42
N ILE A 459 -2.43 -11.87 9.85
CA ILE A 459 -1.04 -11.83 9.36
C ILE A 459 -0.06 -11.58 10.50
N ASN A 460 -0.30 -10.54 11.28
CA ASN A 460 0.53 -10.08 12.39
C ASN A 460 -0.17 -10.26 13.75
N GLY A 461 -1.46 -10.59 13.76
CA GLY A 461 -2.27 -10.71 14.97
C GLY A 461 -2.65 -12.13 15.36
N ARG A 462 -3.80 -12.24 16.02
CA ARG A 462 -4.40 -13.51 16.44
C ARG A 462 -5.82 -13.62 15.93
N VAL A 463 -6.19 -14.84 15.56
CA VAL A 463 -7.59 -15.25 15.47
C VAL A 463 -8.08 -15.65 16.88
N ARG A 464 -9.05 -14.91 17.43
CA ARG A 464 -9.71 -15.19 18.71
C ARG A 464 -11.18 -15.50 18.48
N VAL A 465 -11.61 -16.71 18.82
CA VAL A 465 -13.03 -17.10 18.81
C VAL A 465 -13.51 -17.24 20.25
N ASN A 466 -14.20 -16.22 20.74
CA ASN A 466 -14.73 -16.14 22.11
C ASN A 466 -16.18 -16.67 22.22
N GLY A 467 -16.88 -16.81 21.10
CA GLY A 467 -18.26 -17.30 21.03
C GLY A 467 -18.76 -17.47 19.58
N GLY A 468 -20.01 -17.90 19.40
CA GLY A 468 -20.60 -18.13 18.08
C GLY A 468 -20.40 -19.54 17.51
N ARG A 469 -20.73 -19.71 16.21
CA ARG A 469 -20.58 -20.95 15.45
C ARG A 469 -19.82 -20.68 14.16
N LEU A 470 -18.60 -21.19 14.05
CA LEU A 470 -17.80 -21.16 12.83
C LEU A 470 -17.99 -22.51 12.10
N ASN A 471 -18.61 -22.49 10.93
CA ASN A 471 -18.73 -23.65 10.05
C ASN A 471 -17.89 -23.39 8.80
N ILE A 472 -16.72 -23.98 8.72
CA ILE A 472 -15.90 -23.96 7.51
C ILE A 472 -16.25 -25.20 6.70
N THR A 473 -16.72 -25.01 5.47
CA THR A 473 -16.93 -26.10 4.51
C THR A 473 -15.97 -25.92 3.34
N VAL A 474 -14.82 -26.59 3.42
CA VAL A 474 -13.92 -26.70 2.28
C VAL A 474 -14.49 -27.77 1.34
N SER A 475 -14.92 -27.38 0.14
CA SER A 475 -15.30 -28.33 -0.91
C SER A 475 -14.08 -28.61 -1.79
N GLY A 476 -13.37 -29.69 -1.48
CA GLY A 476 -12.06 -30.01 -2.03
C GLY A 476 -11.16 -30.48 -0.89
N ASN A 477 -10.18 -31.33 -1.16
CA ASN A 477 -9.23 -31.85 -0.16
C ASN A 477 -8.24 -30.77 0.33
N GLU A 478 -8.72 -29.56 0.65
CA GLU A 478 -7.89 -28.41 1.04
C GLU A 478 -8.14 -27.97 2.49
N PHE A 479 -8.49 -28.90 3.38
CA PHE A 479 -7.86 -28.80 4.70
C PHE A 479 -6.37 -28.87 4.45
N ALA A 480 -5.55 -28.10 5.16
CA ALA A 480 -4.09 -28.18 5.13
C ALA A 480 -3.54 -29.55 5.60
N SER A 481 -3.96 -30.65 4.96
CA SER A 481 -3.17 -31.85 4.80
C SER A 481 -2.25 -31.59 3.61
N ASN A 482 -1.02 -31.17 3.91
CA ASN A 482 0.15 -31.36 3.05
C ASN A 482 -0.13 -31.24 1.54
N LYS A 483 -0.09 -30.03 0.96
CA LYS A 483 0.20 -29.88 -0.49
C LYS A 483 1.50 -30.63 -0.86
N SER A 484 2.39 -30.87 0.11
CA SER A 484 3.56 -31.78 0.00
C SER A 484 3.20 -33.26 -0.23
N LYS A 485 2.01 -33.74 0.16
CA LYS A 485 1.57 -35.14 -0.03
C LYS A 485 1.00 -35.37 -1.43
N GLU A 486 0.20 -34.46 -1.98
CA GLU A 486 -0.41 -34.67 -3.31
C GLU A 486 0.54 -34.34 -4.47
N LEU A 487 1.52 -33.44 -4.30
CA LEU A 487 2.45 -33.07 -5.37
C LEU A 487 3.45 -34.18 -5.71
N LEU A 488 3.95 -34.94 -4.73
CA LEU A 488 4.98 -35.95 -4.98
C LEU A 488 4.45 -37.37 -5.19
N THR A 489 3.33 -37.80 -4.61
CA THR A 489 2.94 -39.23 -4.74
C THR A 489 2.35 -39.60 -6.10
N GLY A 490 1.85 -38.62 -6.86
CA GLY A 490 1.24 -38.85 -8.17
C GLY A 490 0.13 -39.92 -8.14
N ASP A 491 0.24 -40.89 -9.05
CA ASP A 491 -0.68 -42.04 -9.13
C ASP A 491 -0.18 -43.30 -8.42
N ILE A 492 0.97 -43.21 -7.74
CA ILE A 492 1.50 -44.28 -6.91
C ILE A 492 1.01 -44.13 -5.47
N ILE A 493 0.63 -45.25 -4.86
CA ILE A 493 0.25 -45.34 -3.46
C ILE A 493 1.43 -45.99 -2.72
N PHE A 494 2.04 -45.25 -1.80
CA PHE A 494 3.07 -45.75 -0.89
C PHE A 494 2.41 -46.14 0.44
N SER A 495 2.74 -47.31 1.00
CA SER A 495 2.18 -47.73 2.29
C SER A 495 2.64 -46.88 3.47
N GLU A 496 3.77 -46.21 3.33
CA GLU A 496 4.33 -45.28 4.32
C GLU A 496 4.47 -43.91 3.67
N PRO A 497 4.09 -42.81 4.36
CA PRO A 497 4.37 -41.47 3.87
C PRO A 497 5.86 -41.14 3.96
N SER A 498 6.30 -40.10 3.25
CA SER A 498 7.65 -39.54 3.44
C SER A 498 7.87 -39.19 4.92
N ARG A 499 8.95 -39.72 5.50
CA ARG A 499 9.23 -39.61 6.95
C ARG A 499 10.68 -39.91 7.27
N THR A 500 11.08 -39.65 8.51
CA THR A 500 12.30 -40.26 9.03
C THR A 500 12.01 -41.64 9.63
N PHE A 501 13.05 -42.47 9.73
CA PHE A 501 12.99 -43.79 10.38
C PHE A 501 14.30 -44.14 11.08
N SER A 502 14.23 -45.07 12.03
CA SER A 502 15.39 -45.64 12.74
C SER A 502 15.44 -47.15 12.51
N GLY A 503 16.64 -47.69 12.27
CA GLY A 503 16.83 -49.10 11.93
C GLY A 503 16.43 -49.42 10.50
N GLN A 504 15.16 -49.77 10.27
CA GLN A 504 14.64 -50.10 8.94
C GLN A 504 13.18 -49.64 8.77
N ILE A 505 12.78 -49.42 7.52
CA ILE A 505 11.39 -49.19 7.11
C ILE A 505 11.03 -50.13 5.96
N THR A 506 9.81 -50.68 5.98
CA THR A 506 9.27 -51.53 4.92
C THR A 506 8.12 -50.81 4.23
N VAL A 507 8.17 -50.74 2.90
CA VAL A 507 7.24 -49.98 2.05
C VAL A 507 6.68 -50.89 0.98
N THR A 508 5.36 -50.92 0.85
CA THR A 508 4.67 -51.52 -0.30
C THR A 508 4.18 -50.45 -1.26
N LEU A 509 4.16 -50.77 -2.55
CA LEU A 509 3.65 -49.91 -3.62
C LEU A 509 2.34 -50.48 -4.15
N ASP A 510 1.40 -49.58 -4.44
CA ASP A 510 0.21 -49.84 -5.23
C ASP A 510 0.00 -48.70 -6.24
N SER A 511 -0.94 -48.82 -7.15
CA SER A 511 -1.18 -47.84 -8.21
C SER A 511 -2.67 -47.55 -8.33
N LYS A 512 -3.01 -46.27 -8.55
CA LYS A 512 -4.37 -45.86 -8.93
C LYS A 512 -4.74 -46.33 -10.35
N ILE A 513 -3.75 -46.76 -11.14
CA ILE A 513 -3.92 -47.20 -12.53
C ILE A 513 -4.14 -48.71 -12.58
N ASN A 514 -5.33 -49.12 -13.06
CA ASN A 514 -5.70 -50.51 -13.24
C ASN A 514 -4.79 -51.24 -14.24
N ASN A 515 -4.47 -52.51 -13.95
CA ASN A 515 -3.66 -53.40 -14.81
C ASN A 515 -2.24 -52.88 -15.13
N ALA A 516 -1.70 -51.98 -14.32
CA ALA A 516 -0.35 -51.45 -14.51
C ALA A 516 0.73 -52.30 -13.82
N GLN A 517 1.89 -52.42 -14.44
CA GLN A 517 3.13 -52.80 -13.78
C GLN A 517 3.73 -51.57 -13.10
N ILE A 518 4.14 -51.67 -11.83
CA ILE A 518 4.86 -50.57 -11.15
C ILE A 518 6.37 -50.80 -11.33
N ARG A 519 7.06 -49.79 -11.85
CA ARG A 519 8.52 -49.75 -11.98
C ARG A 519 9.08 -48.70 -11.04
N TYR A 520 10.23 -48.96 -10.43
CA TYR A 520 10.80 -48.06 -9.43
C TYR A 520 12.32 -47.90 -9.54
N THR A 521 12.83 -46.83 -8.94
CA THR A 521 14.24 -46.48 -8.79
C THR A 521 14.52 -45.97 -7.36
N THR A 522 15.75 -46.10 -6.91
CA THR A 522 16.20 -45.67 -5.56
C THR A 522 17.44 -44.77 -5.61
N ASP A 523 17.90 -44.42 -6.81
CA ASP A 523 19.09 -43.61 -7.09
C ASP A 523 18.75 -42.18 -7.56
N GLY A 524 17.46 -41.85 -7.53
CA GLY A 524 16.92 -40.57 -7.97
C GLY A 524 16.67 -40.43 -9.47
N SER A 525 16.94 -41.45 -10.29
CA SER A 525 16.60 -41.43 -11.72
C SER A 525 15.10 -41.58 -11.98
N VAL A 526 14.57 -41.00 -13.07
CA VAL A 526 13.17 -41.19 -13.49
C VAL A 526 12.94 -42.66 -13.88
N PRO A 527 11.95 -43.37 -13.31
CA PRO A 527 11.65 -44.75 -13.69
C PRO A 527 11.24 -44.86 -15.16
N ASN A 528 11.81 -45.81 -15.88
CA ASN A 528 11.48 -46.15 -17.26
C ASN A 528 11.16 -47.65 -17.40
N SER A 529 10.86 -48.11 -18.61
CA SER A 529 10.49 -49.50 -18.87
C SER A 529 11.58 -50.53 -18.48
N ASN A 530 12.84 -50.09 -18.36
CA ASN A 530 13.98 -50.92 -17.96
C ASN A 530 14.28 -50.85 -16.45
N SER A 531 13.59 -49.99 -15.69
CA SER A 531 13.74 -49.91 -14.24
C SER A 531 13.23 -51.17 -13.53
N MET A 532 13.56 -51.32 -12.25
CA MET A 532 13.21 -52.50 -11.47
C MET A 532 11.69 -52.68 -11.38
N LEU A 533 11.20 -53.90 -11.67
CA LEU A 533 9.78 -54.25 -11.51
C LEU A 533 9.47 -54.49 -10.03
N TYR A 534 8.43 -53.83 -9.53
CA TYR A 534 7.92 -54.08 -8.19
C TYR A 534 7.20 -55.44 -8.13
N THR A 535 7.69 -56.36 -7.29
CA THR A 535 7.15 -57.73 -7.14
C THR A 535 6.83 -58.10 -5.69
N GLY A 536 7.11 -57.22 -4.72
CA GLY A 536 6.87 -57.43 -3.30
C GLY A 536 7.43 -56.29 -2.43
N PRO A 537 7.19 -56.30 -1.11
CA PRO A 537 7.60 -55.22 -0.19
C PRO A 537 9.09 -54.85 -0.30
N LEU A 538 9.39 -53.55 -0.28
CA LEU A 538 10.75 -53.00 -0.30
C LEU A 538 11.19 -52.64 1.12
N THR A 539 12.43 -52.96 1.50
CA THR A 539 12.97 -52.63 2.84
C THR A 539 14.21 -51.75 2.72
N PHE A 540 14.22 -50.63 3.45
CA PHE A 540 15.31 -49.67 3.45
C PHE A 540 15.93 -49.55 4.84
N THR A 541 17.26 -49.52 4.90
CA THR A 541 18.07 -49.32 6.12
C THR A 541 18.88 -48.02 6.08
N LYS A 542 18.77 -47.26 4.98
CA LYS A 542 19.46 -46.00 4.73
C LYS A 542 18.55 -44.98 4.07
N THR A 543 18.94 -43.70 4.12
CA THR A 543 18.20 -42.63 3.43
C THR A 543 17.99 -42.98 1.96
N THR A 544 16.74 -42.95 1.50
CA THR A 544 16.33 -43.42 0.17
C THR A 544 15.26 -42.51 -0.41
N GLN A 545 15.49 -42.06 -1.65
CA GLN A 545 14.47 -41.46 -2.51
C GLN A 545 13.86 -42.56 -3.37
N LEU A 546 12.62 -42.99 -3.08
CA LEU A 546 11.93 -44.02 -3.82
C LEU A 546 11.02 -43.37 -4.86
N ARG A 547 11.41 -43.46 -6.14
CA ARG A 547 10.59 -42.99 -7.27
C ARG A 547 9.94 -44.18 -7.95
N ALA A 548 8.67 -44.07 -8.31
CA ALA A 548 7.90 -45.15 -8.92
C ALA A 548 6.93 -44.61 -9.99
N GLN A 549 6.67 -45.40 -11.01
CA GLN A 549 5.77 -45.07 -12.12
C GLN A 549 5.01 -46.33 -12.57
N ALA A 550 3.73 -46.16 -12.86
CA ALA A 550 2.90 -47.21 -13.44
C ALA A 550 3.14 -47.32 -14.95
N PHE A 551 3.16 -48.54 -15.48
CA PHE A 551 3.36 -48.86 -16.89
C PHE A 551 2.26 -49.79 -17.40
N VAL A 552 1.65 -49.44 -18.52
CA VAL A 552 0.69 -50.29 -19.24
C VAL A 552 1.27 -50.57 -20.62
N ASN A 553 1.39 -51.85 -20.98
CA ASN A 553 1.97 -52.30 -22.26
C ASN A 553 3.37 -51.72 -22.56
N GLY A 554 4.18 -51.46 -21.52
CA GLY A 554 5.54 -50.93 -21.66
C GLY A 554 5.66 -49.41 -21.74
N SER A 555 4.55 -48.67 -21.74
CA SER A 555 4.53 -47.20 -21.72
C SER A 555 4.16 -46.65 -20.33
N PRO A 556 4.73 -45.51 -19.88
CA PRO A 556 4.29 -44.84 -18.67
C PRO A 556 2.79 -44.53 -18.72
N ALA A 557 2.08 -44.82 -17.64
CA ALA A 557 0.66 -44.56 -17.46
C ALA A 557 0.43 -43.90 -16.10
N GLY A 558 -0.24 -42.74 -16.07
CA GLY A 558 -0.42 -41.94 -14.86
C GLY A 558 0.80 -41.08 -14.49
N LYS A 559 0.68 -40.30 -13.41
CA LYS A 559 1.75 -39.46 -12.85
C LYS A 559 2.72 -40.27 -12.00
N MET A 560 4.01 -39.97 -12.12
CA MET A 560 5.06 -40.58 -11.30
C MET A 560 4.83 -40.23 -9.83
N GLY A 561 5.19 -41.15 -8.94
CA GLY A 561 5.22 -40.93 -7.50
C GLY A 561 6.64 -40.95 -6.92
N THR A 562 6.90 -40.13 -5.92
CA THR A 562 8.11 -40.14 -5.10
C THR A 562 7.73 -40.14 -3.62
N SER A 563 8.42 -40.98 -2.83
CA SER A 563 8.42 -40.90 -1.37
C SER A 563 9.86 -40.88 -0.85
N ILE A 564 10.11 -40.10 0.20
CA ILE A 564 11.45 -39.83 0.74
C ILE A 564 11.52 -40.38 2.17
N TYR A 565 12.45 -41.30 2.39
CA TYR A 565 12.69 -41.91 3.69
C TYR A 565 14.08 -41.54 4.18
N VAL A 566 14.17 -40.77 5.26
CA VAL A 566 15.47 -40.35 5.84
C VAL A 566 15.82 -41.23 7.03
N ALA A 567 16.94 -41.95 6.95
CA ALA A 567 17.42 -42.75 8.08
C ALA A 567 18.05 -41.82 9.13
N THR A 568 17.64 -41.92 10.39
CA THR A 568 18.14 -41.07 11.46
C THR A 568 18.38 -41.84 12.76
N GLN A 569 19.38 -41.39 13.52
CA GLN A 569 19.65 -41.83 14.90
C GLN A 569 19.51 -40.68 15.91
N ILE A 570 18.93 -39.56 15.49
CA ILE A 570 18.81 -38.36 16.32
C ILE A 570 17.55 -38.47 17.18
N ASN A 571 17.74 -38.34 18.49
CA ASN A 571 16.66 -38.34 19.49
C ASN A 571 16.47 -36.96 20.14
N THR A 572 17.28 -35.98 19.74
CA THR A 572 17.25 -34.61 20.26
C THR A 572 15.92 -33.94 19.92
N ARG A 573 15.39 -33.16 20.88
CA ARG A 573 14.22 -32.30 20.70
C ARG A 573 14.67 -30.86 20.50
N HIS A 574 13.95 -30.13 19.66
CA HIS A 574 14.24 -28.73 19.34
C HIS A 574 13.01 -27.87 19.62
N ASP A 575 13.23 -26.60 19.96
CA ASP A 575 12.15 -25.64 20.20
C ASP A 575 11.83 -24.76 18.98
N LEU A 576 12.77 -24.73 18.02
CA LEU A 576 12.64 -24.11 16.71
C LEU A 576 12.24 -25.15 15.67
N PRO A 577 11.62 -24.76 14.55
CA PRO A 577 11.52 -25.62 13.39
C PRO A 577 12.88 -26.18 12.98
N VAL A 578 12.89 -27.42 12.48
CA VAL A 578 14.12 -28.13 12.13
C VAL A 578 14.07 -28.55 10.68
N LEU A 579 15.14 -28.26 9.95
CA LEU A 579 15.31 -28.65 8.56
C LEU A 579 16.41 -29.71 8.42
N ILE A 580 16.10 -30.82 7.75
CA ILE A 580 17.09 -31.80 7.28
C ILE A 580 17.33 -31.60 5.79
N LEU A 581 18.60 -31.49 5.42
CA LEU A 581 19.12 -31.64 4.07
C LEU A 581 20.06 -32.85 4.02
N ASP A 582 19.60 -33.97 3.44
CA ASP A 582 20.43 -35.17 3.25
C ASP A 582 20.78 -35.36 1.78
N ALA A 583 22.07 -35.41 1.46
CA ALA A 583 22.57 -35.49 0.10
C ALA A 583 22.66 -36.92 -0.46
N TYR A 584 21.97 -37.89 0.15
CA TYR A 584 21.97 -39.31 -0.24
C TYR A 584 23.39 -39.90 -0.32
N GLY A 585 24.22 -39.61 0.69
CA GLY A 585 25.61 -40.06 0.75
C GLY A 585 26.59 -39.32 -0.18
N LYS A 586 26.15 -38.29 -0.93
CA LYS A 586 27.04 -37.45 -1.74
C LYS A 586 27.90 -36.51 -0.87
N SER A 587 28.97 -35.98 -1.45
CA SER A 587 29.81 -34.97 -0.80
C SER A 587 29.12 -33.61 -0.68
N LYS A 588 29.64 -32.74 0.20
CA LYS A 588 29.19 -31.34 0.34
C LYS A 588 29.18 -30.65 -1.05
N PRO A 589 28.10 -29.93 -1.42
CA PRO A 589 28.02 -29.30 -2.74
C PRO A 589 29.03 -28.17 -2.89
N GLY A 590 29.40 -27.90 -4.15
CA GLY A 590 30.04 -26.65 -4.56
C GLY A 590 28.99 -25.59 -4.90
N ARG A 591 29.27 -24.79 -5.94
CA ARG A 591 28.32 -23.78 -6.49
C ARG A 591 27.28 -24.35 -7.46
N GLN A 592 27.29 -25.66 -7.68
CA GLN A 592 26.32 -26.38 -8.49
C GLN A 592 25.31 -27.08 -7.59
N TYR A 593 24.05 -27.13 -8.02
CA TYR A 593 23.00 -27.85 -7.31
C TYR A 593 23.30 -29.35 -7.26
N ILE A 594 23.14 -29.94 -6.08
CA ILE A 594 23.05 -31.40 -5.92
C ILE A 594 21.68 -31.76 -5.35
N ASP A 595 21.15 -32.90 -5.79
CA ASP A 595 19.91 -33.48 -5.28
C ASP A 595 20.01 -33.85 -3.79
N ALA A 596 18.95 -33.56 -3.04
CA ALA A 596 18.84 -33.76 -1.61
C ALA A 596 17.41 -34.11 -1.18
N ALA A 597 17.30 -34.82 -0.06
CA ALA A 597 16.07 -34.89 0.71
C ALA A 597 15.91 -33.58 1.48
N PHE A 598 14.77 -32.90 1.30
CA PHE A 598 14.36 -31.77 2.11
C PHE A 598 13.25 -32.22 3.06
N MET A 599 13.47 -32.14 4.36
CA MET A 599 12.42 -32.37 5.36
C MET A 599 12.39 -31.25 6.39
N LEU A 600 11.28 -30.53 6.43
CA LEU A 600 11.00 -29.48 7.40
C LEU A 600 10.02 -30.00 8.46
N PHE A 601 10.39 -29.82 9.72
CA PHE A 601 9.60 -30.22 10.87
C PHE A 601 9.27 -29.00 11.74
N GLU A 602 8.04 -28.90 12.21
CA GLU A 602 7.57 -27.78 13.01
C GLU A 602 7.27 -28.19 14.45
N PRO A 603 7.47 -27.31 15.45
CA PRO A 603 7.05 -27.57 16.82
C PRO A 603 5.55 -27.87 16.90
N THR A 604 5.18 -28.93 17.61
CA THR A 604 3.77 -29.31 17.86
C THR A 604 3.24 -28.63 19.13
N ASN A 605 1.99 -28.89 19.55
CA ASN A 605 1.32 -28.33 20.74
C ASN A 605 2.13 -28.36 22.05
N ASN A 606 3.20 -29.16 22.13
CA ASN A 606 4.13 -29.20 23.26
C ASN A 606 5.32 -28.23 23.11
N ASN A 607 5.28 -27.29 22.16
CA ASN A 607 6.30 -26.30 21.82
C ASN A 607 7.68 -26.88 21.45
N THR A 608 7.75 -28.17 21.12
CA THR A 608 8.98 -28.84 20.67
C THR A 608 8.72 -29.76 19.47
N VAL A 609 9.78 -30.05 18.73
CA VAL A 609 9.82 -30.93 17.56
C VAL A 609 10.87 -32.03 17.74
N SER A 610 10.57 -33.23 17.24
CA SER A 610 11.48 -34.37 17.16
C SER A 610 11.28 -35.12 15.85
N PHE A 611 12.31 -35.78 15.31
CA PHE A 611 12.20 -36.47 14.02
C PHE A 611 11.27 -37.68 14.00
N SER A 612 10.81 -38.18 15.15
CA SER A 612 9.78 -39.22 15.19
C SER A 612 8.40 -38.75 14.72
N GLN A 613 8.18 -37.44 14.58
CA GLN A 613 6.93 -36.86 14.09
C GLN A 613 6.89 -36.83 12.55
N GLU A 614 5.70 -36.65 11.98
CA GLU A 614 5.57 -36.42 10.53
C GLU A 614 6.14 -35.05 10.15
N PRO A 615 6.96 -34.94 9.08
CA PRO A 615 7.42 -33.65 8.58
C PRO A 615 6.26 -32.82 8.04
N ALA A 616 6.31 -31.50 8.26
CA ALA A 616 5.35 -30.55 7.67
C ALA A 616 5.55 -30.46 6.14
N VAL A 617 6.82 -30.46 5.70
CA VAL A 617 7.18 -30.56 4.28
C VAL A 617 8.22 -31.65 4.12
N ALA A 618 7.96 -32.59 3.23
CA ALA A 618 8.96 -33.55 2.77
C ALA A 618 8.95 -33.54 1.24
N THR A 619 10.03 -33.02 0.66
CA THR A 619 10.13 -32.90 -0.79
C THR A 619 11.55 -33.14 -1.31
N ARG A 620 11.67 -33.24 -2.63
CA ARG A 620 12.97 -33.25 -3.31
C ARG A 620 13.47 -31.81 -3.37
N ALA A 621 14.78 -31.64 -3.31
CA ALA A 621 15.38 -30.33 -3.48
C ALA A 621 16.76 -30.41 -4.11
N GLY A 622 17.11 -29.40 -4.90
CA GLY A 622 18.49 -29.04 -5.18
C GLY A 622 19.01 -28.13 -4.07
N PHE A 623 20.26 -28.31 -3.65
CA PHE A 623 20.93 -27.28 -2.85
C PHE A 623 22.40 -27.11 -3.24
N ARG A 624 22.90 -25.89 -3.04
CA ARG A 624 24.27 -25.48 -3.39
C ARG A 624 24.83 -24.46 -2.42
N LEU A 625 26.15 -24.35 -2.35
CA LEU A 625 26.80 -23.26 -1.61
C LEU A 625 26.43 -21.91 -2.23
N ARG A 626 26.24 -20.91 -1.35
CA ARG A 626 26.03 -19.51 -1.73
C ARG A 626 27.00 -18.58 -1.00
N GLY A 627 26.92 -17.30 -1.35
CA GLY A 627 27.81 -16.27 -0.81
C GLY A 627 29.15 -16.21 -1.51
N GLN A 628 29.92 -15.17 -1.21
CA GLN A 628 31.27 -14.97 -1.75
C GLN A 628 32.32 -15.33 -0.70
N SER A 629 32.55 -14.45 0.29
CA SER A 629 33.41 -14.75 1.44
C SER A 629 32.80 -15.85 2.32
N SER A 630 31.49 -15.75 2.58
CA SER A 630 30.74 -16.68 3.45
C SER A 630 30.64 -18.11 2.92
N SER A 631 30.89 -18.36 1.63
CA SER A 631 30.95 -19.74 1.12
C SER A 631 32.10 -20.55 1.71
N ASN A 632 33.12 -19.87 2.25
CA ASN A 632 34.30 -20.50 2.87
C ASN A 632 34.13 -20.75 4.38
N PHE A 633 33.00 -20.34 4.98
CA PHE A 633 32.76 -20.57 6.40
C PHE A 633 32.60 -22.06 6.71
N GLU A 634 33.08 -22.50 7.88
CA GLU A 634 32.85 -23.86 8.33
C GLU A 634 31.34 -24.16 8.44
N LYS A 635 30.58 -23.20 8.99
CA LYS A 635 29.12 -23.15 8.95
C LYS A 635 28.65 -22.41 7.69
N ALA A 636 28.60 -23.13 6.59
CA ALA A 636 28.32 -22.56 5.27
C ALA A 636 26.82 -22.19 5.08
N PRO A 637 26.52 -21.13 4.31
CA PRO A 637 25.18 -20.81 3.85
C PRO A 637 24.84 -21.53 2.54
N TYR A 638 23.55 -21.79 2.31
CA TYR A 638 23.07 -22.54 1.15
C TYR A 638 21.93 -21.83 0.40
N ARG A 639 21.86 -22.04 -0.91
CA ARG A 639 20.63 -21.85 -1.69
C ARG A 639 19.94 -23.21 -1.85
N ILE A 640 18.62 -23.20 -1.79
CA ILE A 640 17.75 -24.37 -1.91
C ILE A 640 16.76 -24.06 -3.03
N GLU A 641 16.56 -25.03 -3.90
CA GLU A 641 15.51 -25.04 -4.93
C GLU A 641 14.67 -26.29 -4.69
N LEU A 642 13.39 -26.15 -4.41
CA LEU A 642 12.50 -27.27 -4.17
C LEU A 642 12.05 -27.85 -5.51
N TRP A 643 11.97 -29.17 -5.62
CA TRP A 643 11.75 -29.85 -6.90
C TRP A 643 10.52 -30.76 -6.88
N ASP A 644 9.81 -30.78 -8.01
CA ASP A 644 8.71 -31.72 -8.25
C ASP A 644 9.25 -33.09 -8.71
N ASN A 645 8.34 -33.93 -9.19
CA ASN A 645 8.65 -35.24 -9.73
C ASN A 645 9.47 -35.16 -11.03
N GLU A 646 9.28 -34.13 -11.81
CA GLU A 646 9.93 -33.87 -13.09
C GLU A 646 11.29 -33.14 -12.95
N ASN A 647 11.66 -32.78 -11.71
CA ASN A 647 12.81 -31.92 -11.36
C ASN A 647 12.63 -30.45 -11.77
N ASN A 648 11.39 -30.00 -11.97
CA ASN A 648 11.12 -28.58 -12.14
C ASN A 648 11.03 -27.91 -10.77
N ASP A 649 11.20 -26.60 -10.77
CA ASP A 649 11.00 -25.74 -9.61
C ASP A 649 9.57 -25.89 -9.07
N ALA A 650 9.47 -26.28 -7.80
CA ALA A 650 8.22 -26.61 -7.13
C ALA A 650 7.95 -25.64 -6.00
N LYS A 651 6.80 -24.98 -6.06
CA LYS A 651 6.44 -23.91 -5.12
C LYS A 651 5.78 -24.51 -3.86
N TYR A 652 6.37 -24.24 -2.69
CA TYR A 652 5.84 -24.66 -1.39
C TYR A 652 5.82 -23.48 -0.41
N SER A 653 4.75 -23.34 0.37
CA SER A 653 4.78 -22.47 1.54
C SER A 653 5.61 -23.13 2.65
N LEU A 654 6.53 -22.37 3.24
CA LEU A 654 7.37 -22.82 4.34
C LEU A 654 7.13 -21.93 5.57
N LEU A 655 6.72 -22.52 6.70
CA LEU A 655 6.61 -21.83 8.00
C LEU A 655 5.73 -20.56 7.98
N GLY A 656 4.67 -20.57 7.18
CA GLY A 656 3.75 -19.45 6.98
C GLY A 656 4.28 -18.34 6.06
N MET A 657 5.40 -18.55 5.35
CA MET A 657 5.84 -17.66 4.28
C MET A 657 5.19 -18.09 2.94
N PRO A 658 4.80 -17.17 2.04
CA PRO A 658 4.14 -17.50 0.77
C PRO A 658 4.92 -18.48 -0.10
N GLU A 659 4.18 -19.27 -0.86
CA GLU A 659 4.72 -20.39 -1.63
C GLU A 659 5.75 -19.94 -2.67
N ASP A 660 6.89 -20.63 -2.65
CA ASP A 660 7.98 -20.46 -3.61
C ASP A 660 8.86 -21.72 -3.62
N GLY A 661 9.71 -21.87 -4.62
CA GLY A 661 10.66 -22.98 -4.72
C GLY A 661 12.09 -22.55 -4.40
N ASP A 662 12.40 -21.26 -4.51
CA ASP A 662 13.71 -20.70 -4.23
C ASP A 662 13.82 -20.18 -2.79
N TRP A 663 14.68 -20.83 -1.99
CA TRP A 663 14.89 -20.51 -0.58
C TRP A 663 16.36 -20.37 -0.23
N ILE A 664 16.63 -19.63 0.84
CA ILE A 664 17.99 -19.33 1.28
C ILE A 664 18.16 -19.72 2.73
N LEU A 665 19.26 -20.43 3.02
CA LEU A 665 19.75 -20.63 4.38
C LEU A 665 20.93 -19.69 4.62
N LEU A 666 20.68 -18.59 5.35
CA LEU A 666 21.75 -17.73 5.85
C LEU A 666 22.33 -18.33 7.14
N SER A 667 23.65 -18.47 7.18
CA SER A 667 24.37 -18.91 8.37
C SER A 667 24.89 -17.70 9.16
N PRO A 668 24.27 -17.32 10.29
CA PRO A 668 24.88 -16.37 11.21
C PRO A 668 26.06 -17.06 11.89
N PHE A 669 27.22 -17.07 11.21
CA PHE A 669 28.44 -17.69 11.69
C PHE A 669 29.33 -16.68 12.41
N PRO A 670 29.77 -15.58 11.77
CA PRO A 670 30.43 -14.49 12.50
C PRO A 670 29.46 -13.73 13.41
N ASP A 671 28.17 -13.67 13.05
CA ASP A 671 27.12 -13.10 13.90
C ASP A 671 26.82 -14.00 15.10
N LYS A 672 27.51 -13.75 16.21
CA LYS A 672 27.32 -14.45 17.48
C LYS A 672 26.02 -14.07 18.20
N SER A 673 25.29 -13.03 17.78
CA SER A 673 23.95 -12.76 18.31
C SER A 673 22.90 -13.69 17.71
N LEU A 674 23.16 -14.20 16.50
CA LEU A 674 22.27 -15.00 15.65
C LEU A 674 21.08 -14.24 15.05
N ILE A 675 20.95 -12.93 15.30
CA ILE A 675 19.73 -12.16 14.99
C ILE A 675 19.98 -10.87 14.18
N ARG A 676 21.20 -10.54 13.74
CA ARG A 676 21.47 -9.22 13.11
C ARG A 676 20.78 -9.00 11.78
N ASN A 677 20.73 -10.04 10.93
CA ASN A 677 19.95 -9.98 9.68
C ASN A 677 18.45 -9.80 9.98
N ALA A 678 17.92 -10.58 10.93
CA ALA A 678 16.52 -10.47 11.36
C ALA A 678 16.20 -9.06 11.89
N LEU A 679 17.06 -8.52 12.74
CA LEU A 679 16.97 -7.16 13.27
C LEU A 679 16.95 -6.13 12.15
N ALA A 680 17.84 -6.23 11.17
CA ALA A 680 17.84 -5.35 10.01
C ALA A 680 16.54 -5.44 9.21
N TYR A 681 16.01 -6.64 8.97
CA TYR A 681 14.76 -6.80 8.22
C TYR A 681 13.57 -6.20 8.96
N GLU A 682 13.43 -6.43 10.27
CA GLU A 682 12.35 -5.83 11.07
C GLU A 682 12.47 -4.31 11.18
N LEU A 683 13.68 -3.77 11.40
CA LEU A 683 13.94 -2.33 11.40
C LEU A 683 13.71 -1.69 10.02
N GLY A 684 13.90 -2.45 8.94
CA GLY A 684 13.59 -2.06 7.56
C GLY A 684 12.09 -1.90 7.33
N LYS A 685 11.32 -2.95 7.64
CA LYS A 685 9.87 -2.97 7.48
C LYS A 685 9.17 -1.88 8.27
N ALA A 686 9.64 -1.60 9.49
CA ALA A 686 9.07 -0.55 10.35
C ALA A 686 9.12 0.87 9.75
N LYS A 687 9.86 1.08 8.65
CA LYS A 687 9.90 2.34 7.90
C LYS A 687 9.53 2.20 6.43
N GLY A 688 8.96 1.07 6.02
CA GLY A 688 8.49 0.87 4.64
C GLY A 688 9.56 0.45 3.63
N LEU A 689 10.74 0.01 4.07
CA LEU A 689 11.70 -0.61 3.14
C LEU A 689 11.35 -2.07 2.88
N GLU A 690 11.40 -2.45 1.61
CA GLU A 690 11.30 -3.84 1.18
C GLU A 690 12.38 -4.71 1.84
N ALA A 691 11.98 -5.84 2.41
CA ALA A 691 12.89 -6.79 3.04
C ALA A 691 12.32 -8.22 2.94
N PRO A 692 13.16 -9.24 2.70
CA PRO A 692 12.69 -10.61 2.60
C PRO A 692 12.12 -11.10 3.93
N ARG A 693 11.09 -11.96 3.89
CA ARG A 693 10.63 -12.64 5.10
C ARG A 693 11.60 -13.74 5.50
N TYR A 694 11.60 -14.06 6.78
CA TYR A 694 12.46 -15.09 7.34
C TYR A 694 11.80 -15.83 8.51
N ARG A 695 12.39 -16.97 8.84
CA ARG A 695 12.14 -17.74 10.06
C ARG A 695 13.44 -18.32 10.60
N PHE A 696 13.58 -18.35 11.92
CA PHE A 696 14.68 -19.06 12.56
C PHE A 696 14.45 -20.56 12.50
N VAL A 697 15.47 -21.31 12.07
CA VAL A 697 15.44 -22.77 11.98
C VAL A 697 16.73 -23.37 12.53
N GLU A 698 16.66 -24.59 13.04
CA GLU A 698 17.85 -25.41 13.27
C GLU A 698 18.06 -26.34 12.08
N VAL A 699 19.31 -26.53 11.64
CA VAL A 699 19.61 -27.26 10.40
C VAL A 699 20.49 -28.48 10.65
N TYR A 700 20.16 -29.58 9.99
CA TYR A 700 21.01 -30.76 9.83
C TYR A 700 21.39 -30.92 8.36
N THR A 701 22.69 -30.97 8.06
CA THR A 701 23.19 -31.29 6.71
C THR A 701 23.99 -32.59 6.75
N SER A 702 23.56 -33.60 5.99
CA SER A 702 24.17 -34.92 5.96
C SER A 702 24.86 -35.15 4.60
N PHE A 703 26.17 -35.44 4.67
CA PHE A 703 27.05 -35.69 3.53
C PHE A 703 27.88 -36.94 3.79
N ASN A 704 28.23 -37.70 2.74
CA ASN A 704 29.05 -38.90 2.83
C ASN A 704 28.56 -39.93 3.89
N SER A 705 27.26 -39.88 4.22
CA SER A 705 26.61 -40.74 5.21
C SER A 705 25.27 -41.20 4.67
N ASP A 706 24.94 -42.45 4.98
CA ASP A 706 23.65 -43.09 4.67
C ASP A 706 22.62 -42.89 5.80
N VAL A 707 23.04 -42.32 6.95
CA VAL A 707 22.23 -42.08 8.15
C VAL A 707 22.54 -40.70 8.74
N VAL A 708 21.50 -39.92 9.05
CA VAL A 708 21.62 -38.62 9.72
C VAL A 708 21.84 -38.83 11.22
N THR A 709 22.95 -38.31 11.74
CA THR A 709 23.35 -38.41 13.16
C THR A 709 23.54 -37.03 13.77
N ASP A 710 23.76 -36.93 15.09
CA ASP A 710 23.99 -35.64 15.76
C ASP A 710 25.19 -34.86 15.17
N ASN A 711 26.15 -35.53 14.53
CA ASN A 711 27.28 -34.88 13.85
C ASN A 711 26.86 -34.04 12.63
N ALA A 712 25.67 -34.29 12.07
CA ALA A 712 25.13 -33.52 10.94
C ALA A 712 24.54 -32.17 11.39
N TYR A 713 24.36 -31.93 12.69
CA TYR A 713 23.84 -30.67 13.21
C TYR A 713 24.73 -29.48 12.86
N GLN A 714 24.13 -28.42 12.31
CA GLN A 714 24.80 -27.19 11.88
C GLN A 714 24.40 -25.96 12.72
N GLY A 715 23.50 -26.08 13.70
CA GLY A 715 23.09 -24.94 14.53
C GLY A 715 21.94 -24.13 13.94
N VAL A 716 21.82 -22.88 14.40
CA VAL A 716 20.74 -21.94 14.02
C VAL A 716 21.04 -21.28 12.68
N TYR A 717 20.05 -21.23 11.79
CA TYR A 717 20.06 -20.52 10.52
C TYR A 717 18.85 -19.60 10.43
N LEU A 718 18.90 -18.64 9.51
CA LEU A 718 17.70 -17.99 9.02
C LEU A 718 17.32 -18.67 7.70
N LEU A 719 16.12 -19.24 7.65
CA LEU A 719 15.45 -19.59 6.39
C LEU A 719 14.82 -18.31 5.86
N VAL A 720 15.28 -17.84 4.72
CA VAL A 720 14.94 -16.54 4.13
C VAL A 720 14.42 -16.75 2.73
N GLU A 721 13.45 -15.93 2.33
CA GLU A 721 13.01 -15.84 0.94
C GLU A 721 14.15 -15.38 0.04
N ARG A 722 14.21 -15.94 -1.17
CA ARG A 722 15.03 -15.33 -2.22
C ARG A 722 14.37 -14.02 -2.65
N ILE A 723 15.18 -12.97 -2.75
CA ILE A 723 14.72 -11.72 -3.35
C ILE A 723 14.65 -11.95 -4.86
N GLU A 724 13.45 -11.84 -5.40
CA GLU A 724 13.10 -11.96 -6.81
C GLU A 724 11.85 -11.15 -7.13
N ILE A 725 11.61 -10.87 -8.41
CA ILE A 725 10.45 -10.12 -8.90
C ILE A 725 9.28 -11.07 -9.14
N ASN A 726 8.30 -11.03 -8.23
CA ASN A 726 6.98 -11.63 -8.41
C ASN A 726 6.00 -11.04 -7.38
N SER A 727 4.70 -11.30 -7.57
CA SER A 727 3.64 -10.74 -6.72
C SER A 727 3.69 -11.15 -5.25
N ARG A 728 4.47 -12.19 -4.90
CA ARG A 728 4.63 -12.71 -3.54
C ARG A 728 6.00 -12.39 -2.96
N ARG A 729 6.86 -11.64 -3.66
CA ARG A 729 8.21 -11.25 -3.24
C ARG A 729 8.32 -9.74 -3.42
N LEU A 730 9.22 -9.27 -4.27
CA LEU A 730 9.22 -7.88 -4.70
C LEU A 730 8.15 -7.70 -5.78
N ASN A 731 7.01 -7.15 -5.39
CA ASN A 731 5.84 -7.00 -6.25
C ASN A 731 5.98 -5.77 -7.17
N ILE A 732 6.80 -5.91 -8.21
CA ILE A 732 6.92 -4.93 -9.30
C ILE A 732 6.61 -5.62 -10.63
N ALA A 733 6.27 -4.83 -11.65
CA ALA A 733 5.92 -5.36 -12.96
C ALA A 733 7.12 -6.11 -13.59
N LYS A 734 6.96 -7.39 -13.89
CA LYS A 734 8.03 -8.20 -14.49
C LYS A 734 8.37 -7.75 -15.91
N LEU A 735 9.66 -7.77 -16.24
CA LEU A 735 10.18 -7.48 -17.58
C LEU A 735 10.39 -8.78 -18.36
N GLU A 736 9.65 -8.94 -19.46
CA GLU A 736 9.77 -10.08 -20.38
C GLU A 736 10.64 -9.68 -21.58
N LYS A 737 11.17 -10.68 -22.32
CA LYS A 737 12.10 -10.43 -23.44
C LYS A 737 11.49 -9.59 -24.56
N GLU A 738 10.17 -9.64 -24.72
CA GLU A 738 9.44 -8.94 -25.77
C GLU A 738 9.17 -7.46 -25.42
N HIS A 739 9.41 -7.04 -24.17
CA HIS A 739 9.24 -5.66 -23.71
C HIS A 739 10.43 -4.80 -24.14
N LEU A 740 10.37 -4.25 -25.36
CA LEU A 740 11.46 -3.53 -26.02
C LEU A 740 11.23 -2.02 -26.19
N SER A 741 10.09 -1.50 -25.73
CA SER A 741 9.73 -0.09 -25.84
C SER A 741 8.91 0.39 -24.64
N GLU A 742 8.77 1.69 -24.50
CA GLU A 742 7.88 2.31 -23.51
C GLU A 742 6.39 2.00 -23.84
N PRO A 743 5.54 1.81 -22.82
CA PRO A 743 5.85 1.88 -21.39
C PRO A 743 6.50 0.63 -20.80
N GLU A 744 6.48 -0.52 -21.49
CA GLU A 744 6.79 -1.82 -20.91
C GLU A 744 8.25 -1.97 -20.46
N ILE A 745 9.19 -1.41 -21.24
CA ILE A 745 10.64 -1.46 -20.98
C ILE A 745 11.04 -0.65 -19.74
N SER A 746 10.18 0.24 -19.22
CA SER A 746 10.59 1.18 -18.17
C SER A 746 10.76 0.59 -16.78
N GLY A 747 10.48 -0.70 -16.58
CA GLY A 747 10.58 -1.32 -15.28
C GLY A 747 10.54 -2.84 -15.28
N GLY A 748 10.71 -3.40 -14.09
CA GLY A 748 11.00 -4.82 -13.87
C GLY A 748 12.49 -5.10 -13.75
N TYR A 749 13.27 -4.12 -13.27
CA TYR A 749 14.70 -4.28 -13.02
C TYR A 749 15.00 -4.34 -11.53
N LEU A 750 15.77 -5.35 -11.12
CA LEU A 750 16.37 -5.45 -9.79
C LEU A 750 17.89 -5.35 -9.92
N LEU A 751 18.47 -4.34 -9.28
CA LEU A 751 19.86 -3.93 -9.42
C LEU A 751 20.63 -4.11 -8.10
N GLN A 752 21.94 -4.31 -8.17
CA GLN A 752 22.79 -4.36 -6.99
C GLN A 752 24.21 -3.83 -7.27
N PHE A 753 24.69 -2.90 -6.45
CA PHE A 753 26.12 -2.61 -6.38
C PHE A 753 26.83 -3.72 -5.60
N ASN A 754 27.85 -4.30 -6.22
CA ASN A 754 28.52 -5.48 -5.71
C ASN A 754 30.03 -5.42 -5.96
N MET A 755 30.70 -4.43 -5.34
CA MET A 755 32.11 -4.11 -5.58
C MET A 755 33.01 -5.35 -5.62
N GLY A 756 33.79 -5.53 -6.68
CA GLY A 756 34.75 -6.64 -6.81
C GLY A 756 34.14 -8.06 -6.75
N ALA A 757 32.83 -8.19 -6.85
CA ALA A 757 32.11 -9.46 -6.92
C ALA A 757 30.86 -9.40 -7.83
N ALA A 758 30.72 -8.34 -8.63
CA ALA A 758 29.61 -8.14 -9.53
C ALA A 758 29.65 -9.15 -10.68
N ASP A 759 28.51 -9.77 -10.94
CA ASP A 759 28.32 -10.75 -12.01
C ASP A 759 27.52 -10.11 -13.17
N PRO A 760 27.75 -10.51 -14.43
CA PRO A 760 26.90 -10.07 -15.54
C PRO A 760 25.46 -10.57 -15.37
N PRO A 761 24.46 -9.85 -15.91
CA PRO A 761 24.58 -8.66 -16.77
C PRO A 761 24.94 -7.37 -15.98
N LEU A 762 25.94 -6.63 -16.47
CA LEU A 762 26.40 -5.38 -15.86
C LEU A 762 25.94 -4.18 -16.68
N ILE A 763 25.50 -3.12 -16.00
CA ILE A 763 25.30 -1.82 -16.64
C ILE A 763 26.61 -1.02 -16.62
N ARG A 764 26.83 -0.17 -17.63
CA ARG A 764 28.08 0.59 -17.78
C ARG A 764 27.79 2.05 -18.07
N GLY A 765 28.31 2.95 -17.24
CA GLY A 765 28.27 4.38 -17.49
C GLY A 765 29.42 5.12 -16.82
N ASN A 766 29.33 6.44 -16.79
CA ASN A 766 30.36 7.31 -16.24
C ASN A 766 29.97 7.73 -14.82
N GLY A 767 30.82 7.39 -13.83
CA GLY A 767 30.66 7.83 -12.44
C GLY A 767 30.14 6.77 -11.45
N TRP A 768 29.99 5.51 -11.89
CA TRP A 768 29.75 4.35 -11.01
C TRP A 768 30.37 3.10 -11.63
N SER A 769 30.55 2.05 -10.83
CA SER A 769 31.09 0.76 -11.28
C SER A 769 30.43 -0.41 -10.54
N ASP A 770 30.62 -1.64 -11.04
CA ASP A 770 30.18 -2.87 -10.37
C ASP A 770 28.67 -2.93 -10.06
N LEU A 771 27.83 -2.37 -10.95
CA LEU A 771 26.37 -2.43 -10.86
C LEU A 771 25.83 -3.58 -11.72
N GLU A 772 25.35 -4.61 -11.04
CA GLU A 772 24.76 -5.80 -11.65
C GLU A 772 23.23 -5.65 -11.78
N VAL A 773 22.67 -6.16 -12.86
CA VAL A 773 21.23 -6.41 -12.98
C VAL A 773 20.99 -7.84 -12.56
N THR A 774 20.41 -8.02 -11.38
CA THR A 774 20.11 -9.34 -10.83
C THR A 774 18.83 -9.93 -11.43
N GLU A 775 17.86 -9.09 -11.81
CA GLU A 775 16.68 -9.51 -12.57
C GLU A 775 16.24 -8.44 -13.60
N PRO A 776 15.81 -8.87 -14.81
CA PRO A 776 15.92 -10.24 -15.32
C PRO A 776 17.40 -10.65 -15.50
N ASP A 777 17.73 -11.94 -15.46
CA ASP A 777 19.10 -12.42 -15.63
C ASP A 777 19.51 -12.61 -17.10
N ASP A 778 18.55 -12.43 -18.03
CA ASP A 778 18.69 -12.64 -19.47
C ASP A 778 18.28 -11.42 -20.32
N LEU A 779 18.72 -10.22 -19.91
CA LEU A 779 18.44 -8.96 -20.61
C LEU A 779 18.78 -8.99 -22.11
N THR A 780 17.89 -8.38 -22.91
CA THR A 780 18.18 -8.02 -24.29
C THR A 780 19.10 -6.80 -24.39
N SER A 781 19.66 -6.53 -25.58
CA SER A 781 20.57 -5.39 -25.77
C SER A 781 19.84 -4.06 -25.62
N GLU A 782 18.59 -4.00 -26.05
CA GLU A 782 17.69 -2.85 -25.96
C GLU A 782 17.33 -2.56 -24.49
N GLN A 783 16.96 -3.58 -23.72
CA GLN A 783 16.67 -3.46 -22.29
C GLN A 783 17.90 -3.00 -21.51
N LEU A 784 19.06 -3.57 -21.80
CA LEU A 784 20.33 -3.17 -21.18
C LEU A 784 20.67 -1.72 -21.50
N ALA A 785 20.48 -1.29 -22.74
CA ALA A 785 20.71 0.10 -23.15
C ALA A 785 19.77 1.07 -22.44
N TRP A 786 18.47 0.73 -22.33
CA TRP A 786 17.48 1.58 -21.66
C TRP A 786 17.82 1.80 -20.19
N ILE A 787 18.03 0.72 -19.42
CA ILE A 787 18.33 0.86 -17.99
C ILE A 787 19.68 1.54 -17.75
N THR A 788 20.66 1.31 -18.64
CA THR A 788 21.95 2.02 -18.59
C THR A 788 21.76 3.53 -18.73
N ASP A 789 20.94 3.99 -19.67
CA ASP A 789 20.64 5.41 -19.86
C ASP A 789 19.89 6.01 -18.67
N TYR A 790 18.89 5.30 -18.12
CA TYR A 790 18.15 5.75 -16.93
C TYR A 790 19.08 5.94 -15.72
N ILE A 791 20.00 5.01 -15.50
CA ILE A 791 20.99 5.10 -14.42
C ILE A 791 21.99 6.24 -14.66
N GLN A 792 22.41 6.48 -15.92
CA GLN A 792 23.24 7.64 -16.24
C GLN A 792 22.53 8.97 -15.95
N LYS A 793 21.24 9.07 -16.30
CA LYS A 793 20.43 10.26 -15.97
C LYS A 793 20.30 10.44 -14.46
N THR A 794 20.09 9.36 -13.73
CA THR A 794 20.05 9.38 -12.26
C THR A 794 21.36 9.90 -11.66
N HIS A 795 22.50 9.35 -12.09
CA HIS A 795 23.82 9.81 -11.64
C HIS A 795 24.03 11.30 -11.96
N ASN A 796 23.70 11.74 -13.18
CA ASN A 796 23.85 13.14 -13.59
C ASN A 796 22.96 14.08 -12.77
N ALA A 797 21.73 13.65 -12.43
CA ALA A 797 20.78 14.46 -11.67
C ALA A 797 21.24 14.66 -10.21
N ILE A 798 21.79 13.62 -9.59
CA ILE A 798 22.39 13.68 -8.25
C ILE A 798 23.59 14.64 -8.21
N HIS A 799 24.37 14.69 -9.31
CA HIS A 799 25.55 15.56 -9.45
C HIS A 799 25.26 16.89 -10.16
N SER A 800 23.99 17.24 -10.36
CA SER A 800 23.62 18.44 -11.09
C SER A 800 23.88 19.71 -10.27
N ALA A 801 23.82 20.87 -10.95
CA ALA A 801 24.02 22.16 -10.29
C ALA A 801 22.91 22.49 -9.26
N ASN A 802 21.71 21.92 -9.44
CA ASN A 802 20.54 22.11 -8.57
C ASN A 802 19.96 20.73 -8.22
N PRO A 803 20.66 19.92 -7.41
CA PRO A 803 20.36 18.50 -7.26
C PRO A 803 18.97 18.22 -6.67
N SER A 804 18.41 19.13 -5.85
CA SER A 804 17.08 18.98 -5.26
C SER A 804 15.94 19.55 -6.11
N ASP A 805 16.18 20.02 -7.32
CA ASP A 805 15.12 20.53 -8.20
C ASP A 805 14.16 19.39 -8.60
N PRO A 806 12.82 19.57 -8.50
CA PRO A 806 11.87 18.48 -8.69
C PRO A 806 11.81 17.94 -10.13
N ASN A 807 12.22 18.74 -11.12
CA ASN A 807 12.06 18.40 -12.54
C ASN A 807 13.38 17.96 -13.18
N THR A 808 14.50 18.48 -12.69
CA THR A 808 15.84 18.29 -13.30
C THR A 808 16.84 17.64 -12.36
N GLY A 809 16.57 17.65 -11.06
CA GLY A 809 17.39 17.04 -10.02
C GLY A 809 17.03 15.59 -9.72
N TYR A 810 17.63 15.03 -8.67
CA TYR A 810 17.38 13.65 -8.26
C TYR A 810 15.90 13.31 -8.01
N PRO A 811 15.00 14.22 -7.54
CA PRO A 811 13.60 13.86 -7.32
C PRO A 811 12.85 13.45 -8.60
N ALA A 812 13.36 13.76 -9.79
CA ALA A 812 12.77 13.31 -11.05
C ALA A 812 13.05 11.82 -11.34
N TYR A 813 14.09 11.22 -10.73
CA TYR A 813 14.62 9.90 -11.09
C TYR A 813 14.62 8.88 -9.94
N ILE A 814 14.71 9.34 -8.69
CA ILE A 814 14.70 8.45 -7.52
C ILE A 814 13.45 8.68 -6.66
N ASP A 815 12.99 7.61 -6.03
CA ASP A 815 12.14 7.73 -4.85
C ASP A 815 13.00 8.23 -3.69
N VAL A 816 12.93 9.53 -3.45
CA VAL A 816 13.75 10.24 -2.45
C VAL A 816 13.57 9.65 -1.07
N ASP A 817 12.35 9.26 -0.71
CA ASP A 817 12.04 8.83 0.66
C ASP A 817 12.60 7.42 0.91
N SER A 818 12.58 6.54 -0.10
CA SER A 818 13.27 5.25 -0.02
C SER A 818 14.79 5.40 0.21
N PHE A 819 15.44 6.36 -0.45
CA PHE A 819 16.87 6.61 -0.28
C PHE A 819 17.18 7.21 1.10
N VAL A 820 16.31 8.09 1.61
CA VAL A 820 16.39 8.62 2.98
C VAL A 820 16.33 7.48 4.00
N ASP A 821 15.32 6.61 3.89
CA ASP A 821 15.14 5.48 4.80
C ASP A 821 16.27 4.46 4.68
N TYR A 822 16.79 4.23 3.47
CA TYR A 822 17.94 3.35 3.24
C TYR A 822 19.23 3.91 3.87
N ILE A 823 19.48 5.22 3.78
CA ILE A 823 20.63 5.86 4.44
C ILE A 823 20.51 5.75 5.96
N ILE A 824 19.33 6.07 6.52
CA ILE A 824 19.09 5.95 7.96
C ILE A 824 19.33 4.50 8.43
N HIS A 825 18.83 3.51 7.69
CA HIS A 825 19.02 2.10 8.00
C HIS A 825 20.52 1.76 8.12
N ASN A 826 21.27 2.05 7.06
CA ASN A 826 22.69 1.69 6.97
C ASN A 826 23.55 2.47 7.98
N GLU A 827 23.23 3.74 8.22
CA GLU A 827 23.95 4.56 9.19
C GLU A 827 23.70 4.15 10.64
N LEU A 828 22.48 3.75 11.00
CA LEU A 828 22.20 3.14 12.30
C LEU A 828 22.91 1.78 12.45
N ALA A 829 22.90 0.98 11.38
CA ALA A 829 23.50 -0.33 11.35
C ALA A 829 25.03 -0.31 11.42
N ARG A 830 25.65 0.79 10.95
CA ARG A 830 27.11 0.89 10.75
C ARG A 830 27.62 -0.32 9.94
N GLN A 831 26.88 -0.68 8.90
CA GLN A 831 27.16 -1.90 8.18
C GLN A 831 28.37 -1.74 7.25
N GLY A 832 29.34 -2.63 7.40
CA GLY A 832 30.67 -2.53 6.79
C GLY A 832 30.68 -2.57 5.26
N ASP A 833 29.65 -3.19 4.68
CA ASP A 833 29.50 -3.39 3.23
C ASP A 833 28.54 -2.40 2.56
N SER A 834 27.80 -1.61 3.35
CA SER A 834 26.79 -0.67 2.86
C SER A 834 27.34 0.25 1.78
N TYR A 835 26.49 0.61 0.82
CA TYR A 835 26.81 1.51 -0.30
C TYR A 835 27.80 0.95 -1.33
N MET A 836 28.44 -0.20 -1.09
CA MET A 836 29.42 -0.79 -2.01
C MET A 836 29.10 -2.23 -2.43
N ARG A 837 28.59 -3.02 -1.50
CA ARG A 837 28.22 -4.43 -1.70
C ARG A 837 26.82 -4.64 -1.17
N SER A 838 26.10 -5.62 -1.72
CA SER A 838 24.73 -5.95 -1.33
C SER A 838 23.78 -4.74 -1.31
N THR A 839 24.13 -3.68 -2.06
CA THR A 839 23.40 -2.42 -2.09
C THR A 839 22.42 -2.46 -3.23
N ARG A 840 21.18 -2.83 -2.91
CA ARG A 840 20.12 -3.12 -3.88
C ARG A 840 19.27 -1.91 -4.18
N MET A 841 18.78 -1.85 -5.41
CA MET A 841 17.77 -0.90 -5.88
C MET A 841 16.85 -1.61 -6.87
N TYR A 842 15.64 -1.12 -7.05
CA TYR A 842 14.75 -1.62 -8.09
C TYR A 842 14.06 -0.49 -8.84
N LYS A 843 13.62 -0.80 -10.06
CA LYS A 843 12.93 0.14 -10.94
C LYS A 843 11.64 -0.51 -11.42
N ASP A 844 10.51 -0.04 -10.90
CA ASP A 844 9.19 -0.45 -11.36
C ASP A 844 8.75 0.36 -12.61
N ARG A 845 7.81 -0.21 -13.37
CA ARG A 845 7.32 0.33 -14.63
C ARG A 845 6.62 1.66 -14.37
N GLY A 846 7.01 2.71 -15.10
CA GLY A 846 6.54 4.08 -14.86
C GLY A 846 6.96 4.73 -13.53
N GLY A 847 7.47 3.95 -12.56
CA GLY A 847 7.94 4.45 -11.25
C GLY A 847 9.33 5.09 -11.29
N LYS A 848 9.84 5.47 -10.12
CA LYS A 848 11.22 5.97 -9.93
C LYS A 848 12.15 4.87 -9.44
N LEU A 849 13.46 5.07 -9.53
CA LEU A 849 14.43 4.16 -8.93
C LEU A 849 14.29 4.19 -7.41
N THR A 850 14.11 3.02 -6.81
CA THR A 850 13.79 2.88 -5.38
C THR A 850 14.92 2.11 -4.68
N ALA A 851 15.33 2.54 -3.49
CA ALA A 851 16.38 1.90 -2.72
C ALA A 851 15.85 0.67 -1.95
N GLY A 852 16.61 -0.42 -1.97
CA GLY A 852 16.19 -1.74 -1.45
C GLY A 852 15.99 -2.78 -2.56
N PRO A 853 15.52 -3.99 -2.24
CA PRO A 853 15.22 -4.51 -0.89
C PRO A 853 16.47 -4.69 -0.01
N LEU A 854 16.28 -4.72 1.31
CA LEU A 854 17.35 -4.95 2.29
C LEU A 854 17.96 -6.35 2.16
N TRP A 855 19.29 -6.42 2.31
CA TRP A 855 20.04 -7.67 2.23
C TRP A 855 21.37 -7.57 2.96
N ASP A 856 21.80 -8.68 3.60
CA ASP A 856 23.19 -8.90 4.04
C ASP A 856 23.69 -7.96 5.16
N TYR A 857 23.12 -8.12 6.36
CA TYR A 857 23.41 -7.33 7.57
C TYR A 857 24.06 -8.14 8.71
N ASP A 858 24.66 -9.29 8.43
CA ASP A 858 25.34 -10.11 9.45
C ASP A 858 26.58 -9.42 10.05
N LEU A 859 27.21 -8.50 9.32
CA LEU A 859 28.37 -7.72 9.78
C LEU A 859 28.00 -6.41 10.50
N ALA A 860 26.72 -6.08 10.57
CA ALA A 860 26.21 -4.84 11.14
C ALA A 860 26.19 -4.85 12.69
N TYR A 861 25.82 -3.72 13.28
CA TYR A 861 25.49 -3.58 14.70
C TYR A 861 26.54 -4.19 15.65
N ASP A 862 27.78 -3.70 15.52
CA ASP A 862 28.94 -4.14 16.30
C ASP A 862 29.24 -5.66 16.23
N CYS A 863 28.93 -6.30 15.10
CA CYS A 863 29.39 -7.67 14.86
C CYS A 863 30.91 -7.73 14.68
N PHE A 864 31.45 -6.74 13.96
CA PHE A 864 32.80 -6.74 13.42
C PHE A 864 33.74 -5.74 14.14
N ASN A 865 34.90 -6.22 14.61
CA ASN A 865 35.85 -5.47 15.45
C ASN A 865 37.17 -5.10 14.72
N MET A 866 37.31 -5.33 13.40
CA MET A 866 38.49 -4.84 12.68
C MET A 866 38.18 -3.48 12.05
N GLY A 867 38.90 -2.43 12.48
CA GLY A 867 38.83 -1.12 11.84
C GLY A 867 39.40 -1.16 10.41
N GLY A 868 38.70 -0.54 9.45
CA GLY A 868 39.31 -0.10 8.20
C GLY A 868 39.42 -1.10 7.05
N PHE A 869 38.71 -2.24 7.05
CA PHE A 869 38.82 -3.21 5.94
C PHE A 869 38.41 -2.60 4.57
N PHE A 870 37.47 -1.65 4.56
CA PHE A 870 37.07 -0.87 3.38
C PHE A 870 37.12 0.64 3.63
N GLY A 871 38.13 1.11 4.38
CA GLY A 871 38.24 2.51 4.80
C GLY A 871 37.30 2.89 5.94
N GLY A 872 36.15 2.21 6.07
CA GLY A 872 35.14 2.36 7.12
C GLY A 872 35.65 2.27 8.57
N GLY A 873 35.01 3.03 9.45
CA GLY A 873 35.11 2.79 10.88
C GLY A 873 34.73 1.34 11.22
N GLY A 874 35.46 0.66 12.12
CA GLY A 874 35.07 -0.68 12.56
C GLY A 874 33.63 -0.70 13.10
N GLY A 875 32.93 -1.83 13.04
CA GLY A 875 31.54 -1.95 13.49
C GLY A 875 31.29 -1.49 14.93
N SER A 876 32.33 -1.43 15.76
CA SER A 876 32.32 -0.90 17.14
C SER A 876 32.41 0.63 17.26
N GLN A 877 32.64 1.35 16.17
CA GLN A 877 32.72 2.80 16.19
C GLN A 877 31.34 3.43 16.26
N ILE A 878 31.11 4.24 17.28
CA ILE A 878 29.84 4.93 17.52
C ILE A 878 29.71 6.19 16.66
N GLU A 879 30.81 6.88 16.38
CA GLU A 879 30.81 8.22 15.76
C GLU A 879 31.24 8.21 14.29
N GLY A 880 30.85 9.24 13.54
CA GLY A 880 31.11 9.43 12.11
C GLY A 880 30.03 8.79 11.23
N PHE A 881 29.99 9.12 9.94
CA PHE A 881 29.09 8.46 8.97
C PHE A 881 29.78 7.27 8.29
N GLN A 882 29.03 6.24 7.91
CA GLN A 882 29.56 5.02 7.31
C GLN A 882 30.02 5.30 5.88
N PHE A 883 29.25 6.08 5.11
CA PHE A 883 29.59 6.43 3.72
C PHE A 883 30.88 7.28 3.55
N GLN A 884 31.26 8.11 4.53
CA GLN A 884 32.41 9.03 4.41
C GLN A 884 33.78 8.32 4.23
N PRO A 885 34.19 7.42 5.14
CA PRO A 885 35.45 6.70 5.01
C PRO A 885 35.54 5.78 3.79
N MET A 886 34.41 5.43 3.19
CA MET A 886 34.31 4.53 2.04
C MET A 886 34.69 5.21 0.72
N MET A 887 34.87 6.54 0.70
CA MET A 887 35.26 7.31 -0.50
C MET A 887 36.78 7.40 -0.76
N GLY A 888 37.64 6.96 0.16
CA GLY A 888 39.10 7.19 0.08
C GLY A 888 39.99 6.04 0.58
N GLY A 889 39.43 4.91 0.98
CA GLY A 889 40.20 3.76 1.48
C GLY A 889 40.90 2.97 0.36
N TRP A 890 42.19 2.65 0.57
CA TRP A 890 42.96 1.68 -0.24
C TRP A 890 43.21 2.01 -1.73
N GLY A 891 42.88 3.22 -2.20
CA GLY A 891 43.01 3.58 -3.63
C GLY A 891 42.00 2.87 -4.53
N MET A 892 40.95 2.28 -3.93
CA MET A 892 39.80 1.72 -4.61
C MET A 892 38.68 2.77 -4.57
N GLY A 893 38.20 3.22 -5.72
CA GLY A 893 37.07 4.15 -5.77
C GLY A 893 35.78 3.48 -5.29
N SER A 894 34.88 4.23 -4.64
CA SER A 894 33.53 3.73 -4.33
C SER A 894 32.83 3.32 -5.63
N PRO A 895 32.12 2.17 -5.69
CA PRO A 895 31.34 1.81 -6.86
C PRO A 895 30.18 2.78 -7.10
N CYS A 896 29.76 3.52 -6.07
CA CYS A 896 28.69 4.49 -6.12
C CYS A 896 28.94 5.60 -5.07
N ASP A 897 28.98 6.85 -5.50
CA ASP A 897 29.10 8.03 -4.63
C ASP A 897 27.74 8.69 -4.33
N TRP A 898 26.64 8.15 -4.84
CA TRP A 898 25.32 8.78 -4.75
C TRP A 898 24.89 9.09 -3.32
N PHE A 899 25.04 8.14 -2.41
CA PHE A 899 24.54 8.29 -1.03
C PHE A 899 25.24 9.42 -0.27
N VAL A 900 26.55 9.58 -0.47
CA VAL A 900 27.33 10.65 0.13
C VAL A 900 27.10 11.98 -0.58
N THR A 901 26.97 11.98 -1.91
CA THR A 901 26.62 13.20 -2.67
C THR A 901 25.25 13.74 -2.27
N LEU A 902 24.24 12.87 -2.13
CA LEU A 902 22.91 13.24 -1.62
C LEU A 902 23.01 13.86 -0.23
N MET A 903 23.83 13.29 0.65
CA MET A 903 24.04 13.83 2.00
C MET A 903 24.82 15.15 2.04
N TYR A 904 25.31 15.69 0.92
CA TYR A 904 25.82 17.07 0.84
C TYR A 904 24.76 18.09 0.42
N ASP A 905 23.62 17.66 -0.13
CA ASP A 905 22.50 18.52 -0.46
C ASP A 905 21.70 18.90 0.82
N PRO A 906 21.57 20.19 1.16
CA PRO A 906 20.85 20.61 2.37
C PRO A 906 19.39 20.15 2.41
N SER A 907 18.71 20.10 1.24
CA SER A 907 17.32 19.65 1.15
C SER A 907 17.18 18.17 1.51
N PHE A 908 18.09 17.33 1.02
CA PHE A 908 18.14 15.92 1.38
C PHE A 908 18.49 15.70 2.85
N GLN A 909 19.47 16.43 3.39
CA GLN A 909 19.83 16.38 4.82
C GLN A 909 18.63 16.72 5.73
N GLU A 910 17.82 17.71 5.32
CA GLU A 910 16.59 18.09 6.04
C GLU A 910 15.60 16.93 6.11
N LYS A 911 15.37 16.26 4.98
CA LYS A 911 14.51 15.07 4.92
C LYS A 911 15.01 13.96 5.82
N VAL A 912 16.31 13.65 5.76
CA VAL A 912 16.92 12.62 6.63
C VAL A 912 16.76 12.95 8.10
N ARG A 913 17.03 14.20 8.50
CA ARG A 913 16.91 14.62 9.90
C ARG A 913 15.47 14.60 10.40
N THR A 914 14.52 15.05 9.57
CA THR A 914 13.09 15.01 9.89
C THR A 914 12.63 13.56 10.07
N ARG A 915 12.94 12.70 9.10
CA ARG A 915 12.61 11.28 9.14
C ARG A 915 13.25 10.57 10.33
N TRP A 916 14.50 10.87 10.66
CA TRP A 916 15.16 10.33 11.85
C TRP A 916 14.42 10.74 13.14
N GLN A 917 14.03 12.01 13.27
CA GLN A 917 13.29 12.49 14.45
C GLN A 917 11.92 11.81 14.60
N GLU A 918 11.21 11.56 13.50
CA GLU A 918 9.97 10.79 13.50
C GLU A 918 10.20 9.36 14.00
N LEU A 919 11.15 8.64 13.41
CA LEU A 919 11.47 7.27 13.78
C LEU A 919 11.88 7.19 15.26
N ARG A 920 12.65 8.16 15.77
CA ARG A 920 13.08 8.22 17.17
C ARG A 920 11.94 8.45 18.17
N ARG A 921 10.84 9.09 17.76
CA ARG A 921 9.62 9.21 18.57
C ARG A 921 8.76 7.93 18.55
N GLY A 922 8.97 7.06 17.58
CA GLY A 922 8.22 5.82 17.40
C GLY A 922 9.12 4.57 17.42
N PRO A 923 9.21 3.85 16.29
CA PRO A 923 9.79 2.50 16.23
C PRO A 923 11.27 2.43 16.61
N TYR A 924 12.01 3.55 16.52
CA TYR A 924 13.45 3.61 16.81
C TYR A 924 13.75 4.26 18.15
N SER A 925 12.76 4.51 19.01
CA SER A 925 13.05 4.92 20.39
C SER A 925 13.93 3.88 21.10
N ASP A 926 14.72 4.30 22.09
CA ASP A 926 15.66 3.41 22.80
C ASP A 926 14.97 2.16 23.35
N GLN A 927 13.76 2.34 23.89
CA GLN A 927 12.94 1.26 24.41
C GLN A 927 12.54 0.28 23.30
N GLN A 928 12.12 0.76 22.14
CA GLN A 928 11.68 -0.10 21.03
C GLN A 928 12.85 -0.84 20.38
N LEU A 929 14.02 -0.19 20.24
CA LEU A 929 15.23 -0.84 19.75
C LEU A 929 15.66 -2.00 20.66
N ILE A 930 15.65 -1.79 21.98
CA ILE A 930 15.95 -2.84 22.96
C ILE A 930 14.89 -3.94 22.92
N ALA A 931 13.61 -3.56 22.90
CA ALA A 931 12.49 -4.51 22.88
C ALA A 931 12.51 -5.41 21.64
N LEU A 932 12.92 -4.88 20.48
CA LEU A 932 13.07 -5.67 19.26
C LEU A 932 14.21 -6.68 19.36
N VAL A 933 15.37 -6.28 19.91
CA VAL A 933 16.45 -7.23 20.18
C VAL A 933 15.98 -8.35 21.12
N ASP A 934 15.27 -8.00 22.18
CA ASP A 934 14.73 -8.95 23.15
C ASP A 934 13.69 -9.90 22.52
N SER A 935 12.80 -9.38 21.67
CA SER A 935 11.77 -10.18 21.02
C SER A 935 12.38 -11.19 20.05
N LEU A 936 13.37 -10.79 19.25
CA LEU A 936 14.08 -11.67 18.33
C LEU A 936 14.91 -12.72 19.07
N ALA A 937 15.64 -12.32 20.11
CA ALA A 937 16.42 -13.24 20.93
C ALA A 937 15.52 -14.28 21.62
N ALA A 938 14.35 -13.87 22.13
CA ALA A 938 13.40 -14.75 22.78
C ALA A 938 12.86 -15.85 21.85
N GLN A 939 12.73 -15.58 20.54
CA GLN A 939 12.30 -16.59 19.57
C GLN A 939 13.25 -17.78 19.49
N LEU A 940 14.56 -17.56 19.70
CA LEU A 940 15.58 -18.60 19.61
C LEU A 940 15.53 -19.62 20.76
N LYS A 941 14.88 -19.29 21.88
CA LYS A 941 14.70 -20.19 23.04
C LYS A 941 16.02 -20.84 23.47
N THR A 942 16.12 -22.17 23.46
CA THR A 942 17.35 -22.90 23.86
C THR A 942 18.30 -23.23 22.70
N ALA A 943 17.94 -22.84 21.47
CA ALA A 943 18.76 -23.11 20.29
C ALA A 943 20.16 -22.46 20.32
N PRO A 944 20.38 -21.25 20.90
CA PRO A 944 21.71 -20.67 21.02
C PRO A 944 22.69 -21.58 21.78
N THR A 945 22.25 -22.21 22.88
CA THR A 945 23.07 -23.15 23.64
C THR A 945 23.54 -24.32 22.77
N ARG A 946 22.64 -24.94 22.00
CA ARG A 946 23.01 -26.02 21.06
C ARG A 946 23.92 -25.52 19.94
N ASN A 947 23.63 -24.35 19.38
CA ASN A 947 24.45 -23.72 18.34
C ASN A 947 25.90 -23.52 18.83
N PHE A 948 26.11 -22.97 20.02
CA PHE A 948 27.46 -22.72 20.53
C PHE A 948 28.16 -23.95 21.12
N ASN A 949 27.40 -24.98 21.52
CA ASN A 949 27.97 -26.30 21.79
C ASN A 949 28.57 -26.94 20.53
N ARG A 950 27.92 -26.71 19.37
CA ARG A 950 28.43 -27.17 18.07
C ARG A 950 29.55 -26.28 17.55
N TRP A 951 29.36 -24.97 17.62
CA TRP A 951 30.29 -23.94 17.15
C TRP A 951 30.80 -23.15 18.35
N ASN A 952 31.87 -23.64 18.99
CA ASN A 952 32.43 -22.99 20.16
C ASN A 952 33.25 -21.75 19.78
N ILE A 953 32.55 -20.69 19.36
CA ILE A 953 33.14 -19.48 18.77
C ILE A 953 32.94 -18.21 19.62
N LEU A 954 32.21 -18.26 20.74
CA LEU A 954 31.94 -17.07 21.57
C LEU A 954 33.25 -16.39 22.01
N GLY A 955 34.18 -17.19 22.52
CA GLY A 955 35.50 -16.73 22.99
C GLY A 955 36.55 -16.50 21.91
N THR A 956 36.24 -16.63 20.62
CA THR A 956 37.23 -16.46 19.53
C THR A 956 37.16 -15.06 18.92
N SER A 957 38.31 -14.41 18.72
CA SER A 957 38.36 -13.07 18.11
C SER A 957 38.25 -13.09 16.58
N MET A 958 38.41 -14.25 15.94
CA MET A 958 38.29 -14.45 14.51
C MET A 958 37.32 -15.61 14.23
N VAL A 959 36.32 -15.39 13.38
CA VAL A 959 35.32 -16.40 12.97
C VAL A 959 35.09 -16.28 11.47
N GLY A 960 35.28 -17.35 10.71
CA GLY A 960 35.12 -17.32 9.25
C GLY A 960 36.06 -16.34 8.54
N GLY A 961 37.21 -15.99 9.15
CA GLY A 961 38.11 -14.96 8.65
C GLY A 961 37.71 -13.52 9.00
N MET A 962 36.63 -13.32 9.75
CA MET A 962 36.15 -12.02 10.21
C MET A 962 36.54 -11.77 11.68
N GLY A 963 37.00 -10.56 12.00
CA GLY A 963 37.25 -10.18 13.40
C GLY A 963 35.95 -9.86 14.13
N THR A 964 35.67 -10.56 15.23
CA THR A 964 34.38 -10.49 15.95
C THR A 964 34.57 -10.14 17.42
N GLN A 965 33.51 -9.67 18.07
CA GLN A 965 33.52 -9.41 19.51
C GLN A 965 33.71 -10.70 20.31
N VAL A 966 34.57 -10.65 21.34
CA VAL A 966 34.87 -11.79 22.22
C VAL A 966 33.99 -11.70 23.47
N THR A 967 33.18 -12.73 23.71
CA THR A 967 32.35 -12.85 24.92
C THR A 967 32.51 -14.22 25.56
N GLN A 968 32.10 -14.33 26.82
CA GLN A 968 32.02 -15.58 27.56
C GLN A 968 30.65 -16.25 27.37
N THR A 969 29.59 -15.45 27.25
CA THR A 969 28.22 -15.95 27.05
C THR A 969 27.57 -15.38 25.80
N TRP A 970 26.43 -15.97 25.43
CA TRP A 970 25.61 -15.45 24.33
C TRP A 970 24.86 -14.18 24.75
N GLU A 971 24.42 -14.10 26.00
CA GLU A 971 23.74 -12.93 26.56
C GLU A 971 24.62 -11.68 26.50
N GLU A 972 25.93 -11.81 26.74
CA GLU A 972 26.89 -10.71 26.57
C GLU A 972 26.94 -10.19 25.12
N GLN A 973 26.69 -11.03 24.10
CA GLN A 973 26.59 -10.57 22.71
C GLN A 973 25.34 -9.72 22.48
N LEU A 974 24.23 -10.07 23.14
CA LEU A 974 23.00 -9.28 23.08
C LEU A 974 23.18 -7.93 23.79
N ASP A 975 23.91 -7.92 24.92
CA ASP A 975 24.24 -6.69 25.63
C ASP A 975 25.11 -5.76 24.78
N ILE A 976 26.12 -6.30 24.06
CA ILE A 976 26.92 -5.52 23.11
C ILE A 976 26.03 -4.91 22.02
N LEU A 977 25.16 -5.72 21.41
CA LEU A 977 24.24 -5.27 20.36
C LEU A 977 23.32 -4.13 20.83
N LYS A 978 22.68 -4.30 22.00
CA LYS A 978 21.80 -3.26 22.58
C LYS A 978 22.58 -1.99 22.92
N ASN A 979 23.72 -2.13 23.59
CA ASN A 979 24.55 -0.98 23.96
C ASN A 979 25.04 -0.22 22.73
N PHE A 980 25.40 -0.93 21.66
CA PHE A 980 25.75 -0.31 20.39
C PHE A 980 24.59 0.50 19.81
N LEU A 981 23.40 -0.12 19.67
CA LEU A 981 22.21 0.55 19.11
C LEU A 981 21.90 1.85 19.84
N ILE A 982 21.86 1.83 21.17
CA ILE A 982 21.54 3.03 21.96
C ILE A 982 22.60 4.10 21.81
N ARG A 983 23.88 3.73 21.90
CA ARG A 983 24.99 4.70 21.77
C ARG A 983 25.05 5.28 20.35
N ARG A 984 24.80 4.47 19.33
CA ARG A 984 24.79 4.89 17.93
C ARG A 984 23.59 5.80 17.64
N ALA A 985 22.40 5.46 18.11
CA ALA A 985 21.22 6.31 18.00
C ALA A 985 21.43 7.66 18.70
N ALA A 986 21.98 7.66 19.92
CA ALA A 986 22.31 8.88 20.65
C ALA A 986 23.34 9.76 19.91
N TRP A 987 24.32 9.16 19.22
CA TRP A 987 25.22 9.92 18.37
C TRP A 987 24.49 10.53 17.17
N LEU A 988 23.66 9.75 16.46
CA LEU A 988 22.85 10.21 15.33
C LEU A 988 21.87 11.33 15.73
N ASP A 989 21.34 11.30 16.96
CA ASP A 989 20.52 12.38 17.54
C ASP A 989 21.30 13.71 17.62
N SER A 990 22.62 13.64 17.79
CA SER A 990 23.49 14.81 18.04
C SER A 990 24.32 15.29 16.85
N CYS A 991 24.52 14.44 15.82
CA CYS A 991 25.45 14.73 14.72
C CYS A 991 24.88 15.70 13.68
N GLY A 992 23.58 16.02 13.76
CA GLY A 992 22.91 16.96 12.88
C GLY A 992 22.67 16.46 11.44
N TRP A 993 23.03 15.20 11.14
CA TRP A 993 22.97 14.62 9.79
C TRP A 993 23.76 15.41 8.73
N ALA A 994 24.81 16.12 9.15
CA ALA A 994 25.64 16.96 8.29
C ALA A 994 27.07 16.40 8.20
N PRO A 995 27.42 15.63 7.16
CA PRO A 995 28.79 15.15 6.98
C PRO A 995 29.77 16.29 6.72
N THR A 996 30.93 16.27 7.37
CA THR A 996 31.99 17.25 7.12
C THR A 996 32.73 16.95 5.81
N PRO A 997 32.94 17.93 4.93
CA PRO A 997 33.68 17.73 3.67
C PRO A 997 35.18 17.34 3.85
N ASN A 998 35.77 17.58 5.02
CA ASN A 998 37.22 17.47 5.26
C ASN A 998 37.60 16.43 6.33
N GLY A 999 37.02 15.23 6.25
CA GLY A 999 37.36 14.09 7.09
C GLY A 999 38.39 13.15 6.47
N GLY A 1000 39.66 13.58 6.32
CA GLY A 1000 40.82 12.67 6.36
C GLY A 1000 40.92 11.52 5.33
N GLY A 1001 40.67 11.80 4.05
CA GLY A 1001 41.05 10.91 2.94
C GLY A 1001 40.76 11.65 1.64
N GLY A 1002 41.80 12.15 0.96
CA GLY A 1002 41.68 13.12 -0.13
C GLY A 1002 40.59 12.76 -1.15
N GLY A 1003 39.49 13.50 -1.12
CA GLY A 1003 38.34 13.35 -2.00
C GLY A 1003 37.76 14.74 -2.27
N TRP A 1004 37.45 14.98 -3.54
CA TRP A 1004 37.03 16.26 -4.13
C TRP A 1004 35.80 16.89 -3.48
N ASN A 1005 35.82 18.22 -3.33
CA ASN A 1005 34.62 19.04 -3.07
C ASN A 1005 34.23 19.76 -4.38
N PRO A 1006 33.07 19.45 -5.01
CA PRO A 1006 32.60 20.17 -6.20
C PRO A 1006 32.13 21.62 -5.92
N TRP A 1007 32.00 22.00 -4.65
CA TRP A 1007 31.28 23.21 -4.22
C TRP A 1007 32.11 24.23 -3.45
N ASP A 1008 33.45 24.16 -3.50
CA ASP A 1008 34.33 25.20 -2.95
C ASP A 1008 34.92 26.10 -4.06
N PRO A 1009 34.38 27.31 -4.27
CA PRO A 1009 34.94 28.27 -5.22
C PRO A 1009 36.24 28.94 -4.73
N GLY A 1010 36.75 28.59 -3.54
CA GLY A 1010 37.80 29.34 -2.85
C GLY A 1010 39.19 28.70 -2.79
N ASN A 1011 39.37 27.41 -3.10
CA ASN A 1011 40.67 26.74 -2.94
C ASN A 1011 41.33 26.41 -4.29
N GLY A 1012 41.77 27.45 -4.99
CA GLY A 1012 42.63 27.35 -6.17
C GLY A 1012 43.99 26.77 -5.80
N GLY A 1013 44.14 25.45 -5.91
CA GLY A 1013 45.40 24.78 -5.57
C GLY A 1013 45.43 23.28 -5.82
N GLY A 1014 44.77 22.77 -6.85
CA GLY A 1014 44.88 21.36 -7.23
C GLY A 1014 44.23 21.12 -8.58
N GLY A 1015 45.01 20.74 -9.59
CA GLY A 1015 44.55 20.62 -10.97
C GLY A 1015 43.42 19.59 -11.13
N GLY A 1016 42.26 20.07 -11.57
CA GLY A 1016 41.17 19.27 -12.13
C GLY A 1016 40.05 20.16 -12.66
N TRP A 1017 39.30 19.59 -13.61
CA TRP A 1017 38.41 20.25 -14.57
C TRP A 1017 37.18 20.95 -13.96
N ASN A 1018 36.85 22.14 -14.46
CA ASN A 1018 35.52 22.77 -14.35
C ASN A 1018 34.87 22.82 -15.76
N PRO A 1019 33.73 22.17 -16.00
CA PRO A 1019 33.08 22.18 -17.31
C PRO A 1019 32.23 23.44 -17.62
N TRP A 1020 32.17 24.44 -16.73
CA TRP A 1020 31.26 25.59 -16.89
C TRP A 1020 31.88 26.99 -16.75
N ASP A 1021 33.20 27.16 -16.87
CA ASP A 1021 33.84 28.48 -16.92
C ASP A 1021 34.68 28.68 -18.21
N PRO A 1022 34.22 29.49 -19.18
CA PRO A 1022 34.98 29.83 -20.38
C PRO A 1022 36.09 30.88 -20.16
N GLY A 1023 36.26 31.40 -18.93
CA GLY A 1023 36.90 32.69 -18.70
C GLY A 1023 38.24 32.73 -17.95
N ASN A 1024 38.71 31.65 -17.31
CA ASN A 1024 39.97 31.69 -16.54
C ASN A 1024 40.96 30.61 -16.98
N GLY A 1025 41.76 30.96 -18.00
CA GLY A 1025 42.92 30.21 -18.43
C GLY A 1025 44.03 30.26 -17.39
N GLY A 1026 44.46 29.08 -16.91
CA GLY A 1026 45.58 28.96 -16.00
C GLY A 1026 45.91 27.53 -15.55
N GLY A 1027 45.78 26.53 -16.42
CA GLY A 1027 46.21 25.17 -16.09
C GLY A 1027 45.89 24.19 -17.22
N GLY A 1028 46.89 23.48 -17.73
CA GLY A 1028 46.82 22.69 -18.96
C GLY A 1028 45.69 21.66 -18.99
N GLY A 1029 44.72 21.88 -19.87
CA GLY A 1029 43.63 20.96 -20.22
C GLY A 1029 43.26 21.12 -21.70
N TRP A 1030 42.86 20.02 -22.33
CA TRP A 1030 42.54 19.88 -23.76
C TRP A 1030 41.29 20.67 -24.19
N ASN A 1031 41.30 21.30 -25.37
CA ASN A 1031 40.08 21.70 -26.09
C ASN A 1031 40.11 21.09 -27.51
N PRO A 1032 39.17 20.21 -27.89
CA PRO A 1032 39.16 19.60 -29.21
C PRO A 1032 38.68 20.51 -30.36
N TRP A 1033 38.36 21.80 -30.10
CA TRP A 1033 37.79 22.70 -31.11
C TRP A 1033 38.43 24.09 -31.23
N ASP A 1034 39.64 24.31 -30.70
CA ASP A 1034 40.36 25.59 -30.88
C ASP A 1034 41.71 25.39 -31.62
N PRO A 1035 41.88 25.91 -32.86
CA PRO A 1035 43.12 25.79 -33.62
C PRO A 1035 44.21 26.81 -33.25
N GLY A 1036 44.06 27.66 -32.23
CA GLY A 1036 44.99 28.78 -32.02
C GLY A 1036 45.33 29.12 -30.57
N ASN A 1037 46.60 28.89 -30.20
CA ASN A 1037 47.32 29.23 -28.95
C ASN A 1037 47.27 28.13 -27.86
N GLY A 1038 48.37 27.49 -27.45
CA GLY A 1038 49.78 27.78 -27.62
C GLY A 1038 50.45 27.97 -26.25
N GLY A 1039 50.77 26.87 -25.57
CA GLY A 1039 51.71 26.89 -24.43
C GLY A 1039 51.45 25.84 -23.35
N GLY A 1040 51.82 24.58 -23.60
CA GLY A 1040 51.99 23.60 -22.51
C GLY A 1040 51.68 22.14 -22.86
N GLY A 1041 52.66 21.41 -23.40
CA GLY A 1041 52.89 19.98 -23.12
C GLY A 1041 51.80 18.93 -23.43
N GLY A 1042 50.98 19.09 -24.46
CA GLY A 1042 49.98 18.09 -24.88
C GLY A 1042 50.36 17.30 -26.15
N TRP A 1043 50.02 16.01 -26.19
CA TRP A 1043 50.13 15.10 -27.34
C TRP A 1043 49.18 15.51 -28.49
N ASN A 1044 49.63 15.45 -29.75
CA ASN A 1044 48.77 15.48 -30.94
C ASN A 1044 48.98 14.19 -31.76
N PRO A 1045 47.94 13.38 -32.04
CA PRO A 1045 48.08 12.15 -32.83
C PRO A 1045 48.32 12.37 -34.33
N TRP A 1046 48.35 13.61 -34.84
CA TRP A 1046 48.38 13.90 -36.28
C TRP A 1046 49.50 14.85 -36.74
N ASP A 1047 50.51 15.12 -35.91
CA ASP A 1047 51.67 15.93 -36.31
C ASP A 1047 52.97 15.09 -36.29
N PRO A 1048 53.60 14.80 -37.46
CA PRO A 1048 54.84 14.01 -37.53
C PRO A 1048 56.11 14.78 -37.17
N GLY A 1049 56.04 16.05 -36.74
CA GLY A 1049 57.24 16.87 -36.68
C GLY A 1049 57.25 17.94 -35.60
N ASN A 1050 57.47 17.57 -34.33
CA ASN A 1050 58.41 18.30 -33.47
C ASN A 1050 58.68 17.55 -32.16
N GLY A 1051 59.90 17.07 -32.01
CA GLY A 1051 60.36 16.27 -30.89
C GLY A 1051 60.77 17.08 -29.67
N GLY A 1052 60.56 16.49 -28.50
CA GLY A 1052 61.15 16.98 -27.25
C GLY A 1052 60.50 16.43 -25.98
N GLY A 1053 60.44 15.11 -25.80
CA GLY A 1053 60.24 14.52 -24.46
C GLY A 1053 59.36 13.26 -24.40
N GLY A 1054 60.00 12.09 -24.29
CA GLY A 1054 59.53 10.97 -23.46
C GLY A 1054 58.22 10.23 -23.79
N GLY A 1055 57.69 10.28 -25.00
CA GLY A 1055 56.48 9.55 -25.40
C GLY A 1055 56.75 8.17 -26.05
N TRP A 1056 55.99 7.15 -25.65
CA TRP A 1056 55.95 5.83 -26.31
C TRP A 1056 55.18 5.89 -27.64
N ASN A 1057 55.74 5.35 -28.72
CA ASN A 1057 55.05 5.14 -29.99
C ASN A 1057 54.69 3.65 -30.16
N PRO A 1058 53.42 3.27 -30.33
CA PRO A 1058 53.01 1.86 -30.49
C PRO A 1058 53.41 1.22 -31.83
N TRP A 1059 54.11 1.94 -32.72
CA TRP A 1059 54.50 1.46 -34.04
C TRP A 1059 56.03 1.35 -34.27
N ASP A 1060 56.84 1.47 -33.23
CA ASP A 1060 58.30 1.24 -33.32
C ASP A 1060 58.68 -0.12 -32.70
N PRO A 1061 59.10 -1.13 -33.48
CA PRO A 1061 59.52 -2.43 -32.96
C PRO A 1061 60.91 -2.40 -32.28
N GLY A 1062 61.57 -1.25 -32.19
CA GLY A 1062 63.02 -1.17 -32.02
C GLY A 1062 63.58 -0.84 -30.64
N ASN A 1063 62.81 -0.45 -29.63
CA ASN A 1063 63.37 0.00 -28.34
C ASN A 1063 62.84 -0.79 -27.14
N GLY A 1064 63.35 -2.01 -26.99
CA GLY A 1064 63.19 -2.83 -25.80
C GLY A 1064 64.15 -2.42 -24.68
N GLY A 1065 63.62 -2.29 -23.47
CA GLY A 1065 64.42 -2.01 -22.28
C GLY A 1065 63.66 -2.10 -20.95
N GLY A 1066 63.08 -3.27 -20.65
CA GLY A 1066 62.81 -3.68 -19.27
C GLY A 1066 61.34 -3.93 -18.88
N GLY A 1067 60.94 -5.21 -18.90
CA GLY A 1067 59.91 -5.77 -17.99
C GLY A 1067 58.45 -5.39 -18.23
N GLY A 1068 57.80 -5.92 -19.27
CA GLY A 1068 56.35 -5.88 -19.44
C GLY A 1068 55.86 -6.98 -20.40
N TRP A 1069 54.76 -7.66 -20.05
CA TRP A 1069 54.13 -8.73 -20.83
C TRP A 1069 53.54 -8.24 -22.16
N ASN A 1070 53.74 -9.01 -23.24
CA ASN A 1070 53.14 -8.79 -24.57
C ASN A 1070 51.84 -9.64 -24.70
N PRO A 1071 50.66 -9.05 -24.97
CA PRO A 1071 49.38 -9.76 -25.01
C PRO A 1071 49.04 -10.46 -26.35
N TRP A 1072 49.96 -10.57 -27.31
CA TRP A 1072 49.69 -11.27 -28.58
C TRP A 1072 50.82 -12.23 -28.98
N ASN A 1073 50.83 -13.40 -28.32
CA ASN A 1073 51.40 -14.64 -28.83
C ASN A 1073 50.41 -15.75 -28.42
N PRO A 1074 49.85 -16.56 -29.36
CA PRO A 1074 48.74 -17.48 -29.09
C PRO A 1074 49.01 -18.53 -28.02
#